data_AF-A0A6G2JG61-F1
#
_entry.id   AF-A0A6G2JG61-F1
#
_cell.length_a   1.000
_cell.length_b   1.000
_cell.length_c   1.000
_cell.angle_alpha   90.00
_cell.angle_beta   90.00
_cell.angle_gamma   90.00
#
_symmetry.space_group_name_H-M   'P 1'
#
loop_
_entity.id
_entity.type
_entity.pdbx_description
1 polymer ?
#
loop_
_entity_poly.entity_id
_entity_poly.type
_entity_poly.pdbx_seq_one_letter_code
_entity_poly.pdbx_strand_id
1 'polypeptide(L)'
;MHMKPFDRVNEPAPGAEATVPPCIGCRVPRAQGHVVHRAVLATEPGPSVLRTRRLCVVALAALAALGGAGAWPAGASDGESSGVSVVRLGGADRYATSLLVAEAFAADAGGSLSSVVMVSGERWADAAVAVPVAGALGSPVLLTPPGELREDLSGFLQRVSVSEVVLVGPDERGADADLGRGVSAAVMDELGGLGISVERVAGSDPYTTSVAAARRITPGVMGSHGTTAVVASPAGLAEALVAGPFAARGVHPLLLTPPDRLHPDVAAYLADAGIEHVVVMGGTAVLSAGAESAIAAEGVAVTRVTGGTFYDTAAKTAGLVADAYSDAAGGRCFRLDTVGVARAGVPFDAISAAPLLGRWCAPLVLVDPERIPADAAALLDTARSANDTVTLQVFGGDTAISRAAVDAYLAGEDPIAGCRHRGAESVTAEFPQPDLVAPSTGTLRVAVLFMDFPNARSTYSTFHEAELGLPFMEEYLETVSYGNLDVEIEALHKWLRAPNDYGRYLRTTHFGRRIGPLAARQAVELADPEFDFSDFDVVMTVLPSLYFAESSPNGLVSADGSTMIMTPVNTERDIARRGFQDWLQRVVREWGVNAVHMIGHGFGLPDLFAFDGHAHDLPDAPAGMEWIAAGFGVMEFYSYFLEHESEMLLRRDIEWLEDGGVSRVFGYVTAPALRANEMLAWHRWQLGWLDESQVRCLSGTEASVTLAPIAQPDGRVAMVAIPLNAHEVIVVESRRWLGYDVDESFAGPQGETITFPSLLHEGVLVYTVDMLAPSGHLPMKIAGQSENGQVDGYPILEPGESVTVRGYTVTLDADTGNTHTVTVTPAE
;
A
#
# COMPACT_ATOMS: atom_id res chain seq x y z
N MET A 1 12.46 12.37 31.71
CA MET A 1 13.35 13.53 31.97
C MET A 1 13.95 13.92 30.62
N HIS A 2 13.82 15.18 30.15
CA HIS A 2 14.11 15.47 28.73
C HIS A 2 15.58 15.27 28.32
N MET A 3 15.79 14.51 27.25
CA MET A 3 17.03 14.50 26.46
C MET A 3 16.81 15.26 25.14
N LYS A 4 17.91 15.71 24.52
CA LYS A 4 17.92 16.38 23.22
C LYS A 4 18.54 15.46 22.16
N PRO A 5 18.15 15.58 20.88
CA PRO A 5 18.85 14.91 19.78
C PRO A 5 20.27 15.48 19.59
N PHE A 6 21.13 14.70 18.92
CA PHE A 6 22.50 15.06 18.57
C PHE A 6 22.58 15.50 17.10
N ASP A 7 22.90 16.76 16.85
CA ASP A 7 23.33 17.20 15.51
C ASP A 7 24.77 16.75 15.21
N ARG A 8 25.01 16.27 13.98
CA ARG A 8 26.36 16.23 13.39
C ARG A 8 26.35 16.72 11.95
N VAL A 9 26.81 17.96 11.78
CA VAL A 9 27.15 18.55 10.48
C VAL A 9 28.45 17.93 9.95
N ASN A 10 28.50 17.61 8.67
CA ASN A 10 29.73 17.35 7.92
C ASN A 10 29.94 18.44 6.86
N GLU A 11 30.97 19.27 7.02
CA GLU A 11 31.40 20.24 6.01
C GLU A 11 32.42 19.60 5.03
N PRO A 12 32.30 19.79 3.71
CA PRO A 12 33.32 19.38 2.76
C PRO A 12 34.43 20.44 2.58
N ALA A 13 35.69 20.03 2.61
CA ALA A 13 36.84 20.89 2.35
C ALA A 13 37.19 20.96 0.83
N PRO A 14 37.79 22.06 0.32
CA PRO A 14 37.73 22.38 -1.11
C PRO A 14 39.03 22.20 -1.93
N GLY A 15 38.84 21.93 -3.23
CA GLY A 15 39.53 22.67 -4.30
C GLY A 15 40.76 22.06 -5.00
N ALA A 16 40.63 21.80 -6.30
CA ALA A 16 41.71 21.82 -7.29
C ALA A 16 41.15 22.19 -8.68
N GLU A 17 41.91 22.89 -9.52
CA GLU A 17 41.39 23.59 -10.72
C GLU A 17 41.48 22.77 -12.03
N ALA A 18 40.72 23.22 -13.05
CA ALA A 18 40.54 22.56 -14.34
C ALA A 18 41.60 22.90 -15.41
N THR A 19 41.74 22.06 -16.43
CA THR A 19 42.36 22.42 -17.72
C THR A 19 41.63 21.82 -18.94
N VAL A 20 41.67 22.58 -20.03
CA VAL A 20 41.09 22.39 -21.39
C VAL A 20 42.11 23.11 -22.31
N PRO A 21 42.32 22.85 -23.64
CA PRO A 21 41.47 22.23 -24.68
C PRO A 21 42.32 21.27 -25.60
N PRO A 22 42.16 21.11 -26.95
CA PRO A 22 41.10 21.49 -27.91
C PRO A 22 40.65 20.40 -28.92
N CYS A 23 39.65 20.76 -29.75
CA CYS A 23 39.18 19.99 -30.91
C CYS A 23 39.88 20.38 -32.23
N ILE A 24 39.95 19.46 -33.21
CA ILE A 24 40.07 19.58 -34.70
C ILE A 24 40.49 18.19 -35.23
N GLY A 25 40.01 17.61 -36.36
CA GLY A 25 38.92 17.97 -37.28
C GLY A 25 39.00 17.20 -38.63
N CYS A 26 37.93 17.25 -39.44
CA CYS A 26 37.88 17.00 -40.90
C CYS A 26 38.03 15.59 -41.56
N ARG A 27 36.92 15.16 -42.19
CA ARG A 27 36.76 14.60 -43.57
C ARG A 27 36.90 13.10 -43.93
N VAL A 28 35.74 12.55 -44.32
CA VAL A 28 35.39 11.58 -45.41
C VAL A 28 36.48 11.17 -46.43
N PRO A 29 36.42 9.92 -46.94
CA PRO A 29 35.86 9.73 -48.30
C PRO A 29 34.89 8.53 -48.49
N ARG A 30 34.24 8.47 -49.67
CA ARG A 30 33.30 7.41 -50.13
C ARG A 30 34.00 6.30 -50.93
N ALA A 31 33.49 5.06 -50.86
CA ALA A 31 33.25 4.11 -51.98
C ALA A 31 32.42 2.93 -51.44
N GLN A 32 31.32 2.38 -52.00
CA GLN A 32 30.82 2.10 -53.37
C GLN A 32 31.08 0.67 -53.90
N GLY A 33 29.99 -0.13 -53.97
CA GLY A 33 29.74 -1.12 -55.04
C GLY A 33 29.63 -2.61 -54.63
N HIS A 34 28.93 -3.49 -55.38
CA HIS A 34 27.89 -3.28 -56.41
C HIS A 34 27.27 -4.62 -56.94
N VAL A 35 25.93 -4.66 -57.18
CA VAL A 35 25.21 -5.53 -58.18
C VAL A 35 25.26 -7.06 -57.88
N VAL A 36 24.43 -8.04 -58.34
CA VAL A 36 23.38 -8.34 -59.38
C VAL A 36 22.26 -9.20 -58.70
N HIS A 37 21.06 -9.59 -59.18
CA HIS A 37 20.02 -9.25 -60.21
C HIS A 37 18.77 -10.17 -59.93
N ARG A 38 17.65 -10.24 -60.68
CA ARG A 38 16.61 -9.23 -61.02
C ARG A 38 15.45 -9.87 -61.86
N ALA A 39 14.37 -10.37 -61.22
CA ALA A 39 13.07 -10.70 -61.86
C ALA A 39 11.98 -10.74 -60.76
N VAL A 40 10.77 -10.16 -60.82
CA VAL A 40 9.80 -9.77 -61.88
C VAL A 40 8.96 -10.91 -62.44
N LEU A 41 7.69 -10.99 -62.00
CA LEU A 41 6.48 -11.14 -62.82
C LEU A 41 5.22 -10.87 -61.98
N ALA A 42 4.09 -10.54 -62.61
CA ALA A 42 2.80 -10.28 -61.94
C ALA A 42 1.61 -10.54 -62.88
N THR A 43 0.48 -11.04 -62.35
CA THR A 43 -0.86 -11.00 -62.98
C THR A 43 -1.97 -11.44 -61.99
N GLU A 44 -3.16 -10.83 -62.12
CA GLU A 44 -4.45 -11.26 -61.50
C GLU A 44 -5.31 -12.01 -62.57
N PRO A 45 -6.63 -12.30 -62.40
CA PRO A 45 -7.55 -12.25 -61.24
C PRO A 45 -8.41 -13.53 -61.04
N GLY A 46 -9.32 -13.53 -60.05
CA GLY A 46 -10.26 -14.64 -59.78
C GLY A 46 -11.63 -14.55 -60.47
N PRO A 47 -12.60 -15.41 -60.11
CA PRO A 47 -14.00 -14.94 -60.03
C PRO A 47 -14.87 -15.50 -58.88
N SER A 48 -15.98 -14.78 -58.69
CA SER A 48 -17.20 -14.92 -57.86
C SER A 48 -17.95 -16.29 -57.95
N VAL A 49 -19.05 -16.60 -57.23
CA VAL A 49 -20.23 -15.82 -56.75
C VAL A 49 -20.95 -16.52 -55.58
N LEU A 50 -21.51 -15.79 -54.60
CA LEU A 50 -22.90 -15.97 -54.12
C LEU A 50 -23.38 -14.76 -53.29
N ARG A 51 -24.71 -14.53 -53.27
CA ARG A 51 -25.38 -13.38 -52.63
C ARG A 51 -26.54 -13.85 -51.77
N THR A 52 -26.76 -13.17 -50.64
CA THR A 52 -28.10 -13.11 -50.03
C THR A 52 -28.37 -11.66 -49.59
N ARG A 53 -29.52 -11.10 -49.99
CA ARG A 53 -29.99 -9.77 -49.56
C ARG A 53 -31.03 -9.89 -48.46
N ARG A 54 -31.00 -9.02 -47.46
CA ARG A 54 -32.21 -8.54 -46.77
C ARG A 54 -32.13 -7.02 -46.61
N LEU A 55 -33.27 -6.35 -46.79
CA LEU A 55 -33.47 -4.93 -46.51
C LEU A 55 -34.24 -4.80 -45.20
N CYS A 56 -33.86 -3.83 -44.37
CA CYS A 56 -34.74 -3.06 -43.48
C CYS A 56 -34.23 -1.62 -43.61
N VAL A 57 -34.84 -0.78 -44.45
CA VAL A 57 -36.00 0.06 -44.10
C VAL A 57 -35.65 0.99 -42.93
N VAL A 58 -35.18 2.19 -43.27
CA VAL A 58 -35.12 3.32 -42.36
C VAL A 58 -36.54 3.82 -42.11
N ALA A 59 -36.92 3.97 -40.84
CA ALA A 59 -38.19 4.57 -40.44
C ALA A 59 -37.94 5.88 -39.70
N LEU A 60 -38.14 7.02 -40.37
CA LEU A 60 -38.29 8.29 -39.67
C LEU A 60 -39.70 8.38 -39.06
N ALA A 61 -39.75 8.61 -37.76
CA ALA A 61 -40.92 9.14 -37.05
C ALA A 61 -40.40 10.09 -35.96
N ALA A 62 -41.04 11.25 -35.80
CA ALA A 62 -40.60 12.28 -34.87
C ALA A 62 -41.82 12.96 -34.22
N LEU A 63 -41.64 13.41 -32.97
CA LEU A 63 -42.65 14.03 -32.08
C LEU A 63 -43.80 13.06 -31.65
N ALA A 64 -44.33 13.11 -30.43
CA ALA A 64 -44.07 14.01 -29.28
C ALA A 64 -44.37 13.31 -27.94
N ALA A 65 -43.66 13.74 -26.89
CA ALA A 65 -44.12 13.68 -25.50
C ALA A 65 -43.62 14.94 -24.76
N LEU A 66 -44.49 15.60 -24.01
CA LEU A 66 -44.22 16.84 -23.26
C LEU A 66 -44.66 16.64 -21.80
N GLY A 67 -43.84 17.09 -20.86
CA GLY A 67 -44.22 17.24 -19.44
C GLY A 67 -43.70 16.14 -18.51
N GLY A 68 -42.53 16.40 -17.91
CA GLY A 68 -41.88 15.59 -16.88
C GLY A 68 -40.56 16.28 -16.49
N ALA A 69 -40.12 16.14 -15.24
CA ALA A 69 -38.90 16.80 -14.76
C ALA A 69 -37.64 15.99 -15.12
N GLY A 70 -36.52 16.70 -15.38
CA GLY A 70 -35.15 16.19 -15.23
C GLY A 70 -34.78 14.89 -15.96
N ALA A 71 -34.72 14.91 -17.29
CA ALA A 71 -34.04 13.86 -18.06
C ALA A 71 -32.56 14.27 -18.28
N TRP A 72 -31.62 13.50 -17.74
CA TRP A 72 -30.18 13.70 -17.93
C TRP A 72 -29.70 13.23 -19.32
N PRO A 73 -28.53 13.70 -19.80
CA PRO A 73 -27.94 13.19 -21.05
C PRO A 73 -27.68 11.68 -20.98
N ALA A 74 -28.04 10.98 -22.07
CA ALA A 74 -28.01 9.52 -22.10
C ALA A 74 -26.59 8.96 -22.27
N GLY A 75 -25.92 8.68 -21.15
CA GLY A 75 -24.86 7.69 -21.10
C GLY A 75 -25.40 6.27 -21.35
N ALA A 76 -24.51 5.28 -21.45
CA ALA A 76 -24.95 3.88 -21.53
C ALA A 76 -25.51 3.45 -20.17
N SER A 77 -26.73 2.91 -20.14
CA SER A 77 -27.30 2.27 -18.96
C SER A 77 -26.72 0.86 -18.81
N ASP A 78 -25.84 0.65 -17.85
CA ASP A 78 -25.20 -0.66 -17.63
C ASP A 78 -26.14 -1.62 -16.87
N GLY A 79 -27.08 -1.11 -16.07
CA GLY A 79 -28.15 -1.88 -15.45
C GLY A 79 -29.00 -1.08 -14.44
N GLU A 80 -30.10 -1.69 -14.01
CA GLU A 80 -30.83 -1.32 -12.79
C GLU A 80 -30.84 -2.53 -11.85
N SER A 81 -30.37 -2.33 -10.61
CA SER A 81 -30.69 -3.22 -9.48
C SER A 81 -31.64 -2.49 -8.53
N SER A 82 -32.16 -3.17 -7.49
CA SER A 82 -33.19 -2.59 -6.62
C SER A 82 -32.65 -1.36 -5.87
N GLY A 83 -33.03 -0.16 -6.34
CA GLY A 83 -32.61 1.13 -5.79
C GLY A 83 -31.34 1.73 -6.41
N VAL A 84 -30.72 1.10 -7.41
CA VAL A 84 -29.46 1.61 -8.01
C VAL A 84 -29.53 1.62 -9.54
N SER A 85 -29.24 2.77 -10.13
CA SER A 85 -29.09 2.96 -11.58
C SER A 85 -27.61 3.15 -11.92
N VAL A 86 -27.10 2.40 -12.91
CA VAL A 86 -25.71 2.55 -13.39
C VAL A 86 -25.69 3.26 -14.74
N VAL A 87 -25.03 4.41 -14.80
CA VAL A 87 -24.81 5.18 -16.02
C VAL A 87 -23.32 5.26 -16.30
N ARG A 88 -22.88 4.95 -17.52
CA ARG A 88 -21.47 5.02 -17.92
C ARG A 88 -21.20 6.16 -18.91
N LEU A 89 -20.16 6.93 -18.62
CA LEU A 89 -19.48 7.87 -19.51
C LEU A 89 -18.04 7.39 -19.69
N GLY A 90 -17.80 6.56 -20.71
CA GLY A 90 -16.52 5.85 -20.88
C GLY A 90 -16.18 5.61 -22.34
N GLY A 91 -14.98 6.04 -22.75
CA GLY A 91 -14.46 5.84 -24.10
C GLY A 91 -13.56 4.62 -24.23
N ALA A 92 -13.06 4.38 -25.45
CA ALA A 92 -11.99 3.40 -25.70
C ALA A 92 -10.61 3.87 -25.22
N ASP A 93 -10.46 5.18 -24.97
CA ASP A 93 -9.28 5.84 -24.43
C ASP A 93 -9.70 7.04 -23.56
N ARG A 94 -8.75 7.61 -22.80
CA ARG A 94 -8.98 8.75 -21.90
C ARG A 94 -9.50 10.01 -22.61
N TYR A 95 -9.08 10.25 -23.85
CA TYR A 95 -9.52 11.40 -24.64
C TYR A 95 -11.00 11.23 -25.01
N ALA A 96 -11.38 10.04 -25.48
CA ALA A 96 -12.76 9.67 -25.76
C ALA A 96 -13.65 9.70 -24.50
N THR A 97 -13.15 9.27 -23.33
CA THR A 97 -13.87 9.48 -22.06
C THR A 97 -14.07 10.97 -21.79
N SER A 98 -13.01 11.78 -21.84
CA SER A 98 -13.11 13.22 -21.57
C SER A 98 -14.09 13.94 -22.50
N LEU A 99 -14.17 13.50 -23.77
CA LEU A 99 -15.11 14.02 -24.75
C LEU A 99 -16.56 13.66 -24.42
N LEU A 100 -16.84 12.41 -24.02
CA LEU A 100 -18.18 12.00 -23.57
C LEU A 100 -18.62 12.75 -22.31
N VAL A 101 -17.69 13.00 -21.38
CA VAL A 101 -17.95 13.81 -20.18
C VAL A 101 -18.21 15.27 -20.54
N ALA A 102 -17.47 15.84 -21.50
CA ALA A 102 -17.70 17.18 -22.00
C ALA A 102 -19.03 17.32 -22.78
N GLU A 103 -19.48 16.27 -23.48
CA GLU A 103 -20.81 16.25 -24.12
C GLU A 103 -21.94 16.17 -23.08
N ALA A 104 -21.78 15.36 -22.02
CA ALA A 104 -22.72 15.34 -20.89
C ALA A 104 -22.76 16.70 -20.16
N PHE A 105 -21.60 17.30 -19.91
CA PHE A 105 -21.49 18.64 -19.31
C PHE A 105 -22.14 19.71 -20.19
N ALA A 106 -21.88 19.69 -21.51
CA ALA A 106 -22.47 20.65 -22.43
C ALA A 106 -24.00 20.52 -22.48
N ALA A 107 -24.55 19.30 -22.46
CA ALA A 107 -25.98 19.07 -22.40
C ALA A 107 -26.62 19.65 -21.12
N ASP A 108 -26.00 19.41 -19.96
CA ASP A 108 -26.44 19.96 -18.67
C ASP A 108 -26.32 21.50 -18.62
N ALA A 109 -25.29 22.07 -19.26
CA ALA A 109 -25.10 23.51 -19.43
C ALA A 109 -26.08 24.18 -20.41
N GLY A 110 -26.95 23.42 -21.10
CA GLY A 110 -27.94 23.95 -22.04
C GLY A 110 -27.56 23.85 -23.52
N GLY A 111 -26.53 23.08 -23.87
CA GLY A 111 -26.15 22.69 -25.23
C GLY A 111 -25.09 23.57 -25.91
N SER A 112 -24.54 24.57 -25.21
CA SER A 112 -23.51 25.47 -25.73
C SER A 112 -22.54 25.89 -24.62
N LEU A 113 -21.28 26.09 -24.96
CA LEU A 113 -20.19 26.47 -24.06
C LEU A 113 -19.38 27.59 -24.71
N SER A 114 -19.23 28.74 -24.03
CA SER A 114 -18.39 29.85 -24.53
C SER A 114 -16.90 29.51 -24.54
N SER A 115 -16.48 28.70 -23.56
CA SER A 115 -15.10 28.38 -23.26
C SER A 115 -14.96 26.93 -22.75
N VAL A 116 -13.78 26.34 -22.96
CA VAL A 116 -13.39 25.06 -22.34
C VAL A 116 -11.99 25.16 -21.73
N VAL A 117 -11.68 24.28 -20.79
CA VAL A 117 -10.31 24.09 -20.30
C VAL A 117 -9.72 22.86 -21.00
N MET A 118 -8.52 22.98 -21.55
CA MET A 118 -7.84 21.91 -22.29
C MET A 118 -6.48 21.61 -21.66
N VAL A 119 -6.13 20.32 -21.60
CA VAL A 119 -4.88 19.85 -20.97
C VAL A 119 -4.31 18.65 -21.73
N SER A 120 -3.02 18.34 -21.50
CA SER A 120 -2.39 17.15 -22.05
C SER A 120 -2.89 15.88 -21.36
N GLY A 121 -3.33 14.88 -22.13
CA GLY A 121 -3.66 13.54 -21.60
C GLY A 121 -2.45 12.71 -21.17
N GLU A 122 -1.24 13.26 -21.21
CA GLU A 122 -0.03 12.70 -20.60
C GLU A 122 0.28 13.33 -19.23
N ARG A 123 -0.01 14.63 -19.02
CA ARG A 123 0.44 15.41 -17.85
C ARG A 123 -0.64 15.53 -16.78
N TRP A 124 -0.71 14.56 -15.89
CA TRP A 124 -1.76 14.49 -14.86
C TRP A 124 -1.75 15.66 -13.86
N ALA A 125 -0.58 16.16 -13.45
CA ALA A 125 -0.47 17.19 -12.42
C ALA A 125 -1.07 18.52 -12.92
N ASP A 126 -0.69 18.93 -14.13
CA ASP A 126 -1.25 20.09 -14.83
C ASP A 126 -2.77 19.93 -15.07
N ALA A 127 -3.19 18.70 -15.38
CA ALA A 127 -4.60 18.36 -15.60
C ALA A 127 -5.44 18.45 -14.31
N ALA A 128 -4.89 18.08 -13.14
CA ALA A 128 -5.58 18.22 -11.86
C ALA A 128 -5.77 19.70 -11.47
N VAL A 129 -4.73 20.53 -11.60
CA VAL A 129 -4.80 21.97 -11.24
C VAL A 129 -5.64 22.79 -12.23
N ALA A 130 -6.04 22.20 -13.36
CA ALA A 130 -6.99 22.78 -14.30
C ALA A 130 -8.47 22.65 -13.86
N VAL A 131 -8.79 21.72 -12.96
CA VAL A 131 -10.16 21.45 -12.49
C VAL A 131 -10.83 22.67 -11.81
N PRO A 132 -10.15 23.44 -10.92
CA PRO A 132 -10.72 24.68 -10.37
C PRO A 132 -10.93 25.78 -11.41
N VAL A 133 -10.08 25.84 -12.45
CA VAL A 133 -10.23 26.79 -13.57
C VAL A 133 -11.48 26.45 -14.39
N ALA A 134 -11.73 25.16 -14.62
CA ALA A 134 -12.94 24.68 -15.27
C ALA A 134 -14.20 24.97 -14.44
N GLY A 135 -14.13 24.77 -13.11
CA GLY A 135 -15.17 25.18 -12.16
C GLY A 135 -15.48 26.68 -12.21
N ALA A 136 -14.45 27.53 -12.19
CA ALA A 136 -14.59 28.99 -12.24
C ALA A 136 -15.24 29.50 -13.54
N LEU A 137 -14.96 28.85 -14.67
CA LEU A 137 -15.51 29.19 -15.98
C LEU A 137 -16.90 28.59 -16.23
N GLY A 138 -17.31 27.59 -15.44
CA GLY A 138 -18.51 26.79 -15.72
C GLY A 138 -18.33 25.91 -16.96
N SER A 139 -17.14 25.32 -17.12
CA SER A 139 -16.68 24.58 -18.30
C SER A 139 -16.24 23.14 -17.95
N PRO A 140 -16.15 22.22 -18.93
CA PRO A 140 -15.47 20.93 -18.76
C PRO A 140 -13.94 21.07 -18.88
N VAL A 141 -13.23 20.07 -18.35
CA VAL A 141 -11.83 19.78 -18.71
C VAL A 141 -11.81 18.77 -19.86
N LEU A 142 -11.08 19.07 -20.93
CA LEU A 142 -10.88 18.23 -22.09
C LEU A 142 -9.42 17.80 -22.21
N LEU A 143 -9.20 16.51 -22.47
CA LEU A 143 -7.87 15.97 -22.71
C LEU A 143 -7.57 16.00 -24.21
N THR A 144 -6.36 16.42 -24.59
CA THR A 144 -5.85 16.29 -25.96
C THR A 144 -4.50 15.56 -25.97
N PRO A 145 -4.17 14.78 -27.03
CA PRO A 145 -2.81 14.34 -27.26
C PRO A 145 -1.87 15.54 -27.42
N PRO A 146 -0.59 15.46 -27.04
CA PRO A 146 0.30 16.63 -27.10
C PRO A 146 0.54 17.18 -28.51
N GLY A 147 0.45 16.32 -29.55
CA GLY A 147 0.89 16.64 -30.91
C GLY A 147 -0.20 16.88 -31.96
N GLU A 148 -1.48 16.69 -31.63
CA GLU A 148 -2.59 16.72 -32.60
C GLU A 148 -3.91 17.12 -31.94
N LEU A 149 -4.77 17.87 -32.66
CA LEU A 149 -6.17 18.07 -32.28
C LEU A 149 -7.04 17.03 -33.00
N ARG A 150 -7.67 16.12 -32.25
CA ARG A 150 -8.50 15.05 -32.84
C ARG A 150 -9.74 15.62 -33.59
N GLU A 151 -10.19 14.92 -34.63
CA GLU A 151 -11.37 15.31 -35.44
C GLU A 151 -12.68 15.30 -34.62
N ASP A 152 -12.81 14.35 -33.68
CA ASP A 152 -13.97 14.24 -32.79
C ASP A 152 -14.07 15.43 -31.82
N LEU A 153 -12.94 15.81 -31.22
CA LEU A 153 -12.75 16.96 -30.33
C LEU A 153 -12.96 18.30 -31.06
N SER A 154 -12.29 18.54 -32.18
CA SER A 154 -12.46 19.77 -32.98
C SER A 154 -13.91 19.91 -33.49
N GLY A 155 -14.53 18.82 -33.94
CA GLY A 155 -15.94 18.78 -34.29
C GLY A 155 -16.87 19.08 -33.10
N PHE A 156 -16.52 18.66 -31.88
CA PHE A 156 -17.29 18.99 -30.67
C PHE A 156 -17.22 20.48 -30.35
N LEU A 157 -16.02 21.08 -30.33
CA LEU A 157 -15.84 22.51 -30.04
C LEU A 157 -16.68 23.39 -30.97
N GLN A 158 -16.78 23.01 -32.25
CA GLN A 158 -17.67 23.65 -33.21
C GLN A 158 -19.17 23.40 -32.92
N ARG A 159 -19.58 22.17 -32.57
CA ARG A 159 -20.98 21.85 -32.23
C ARG A 159 -21.49 22.70 -31.06
N VAL A 160 -20.70 22.82 -29.99
CA VAL A 160 -21.06 23.60 -28.78
C VAL A 160 -20.72 25.09 -28.87
N SER A 161 -20.25 25.58 -30.02
CA SER A 161 -19.95 27.00 -30.28
C SER A 161 -18.89 27.62 -29.36
N VAL A 162 -17.84 26.86 -29.03
CA VAL A 162 -16.70 27.34 -28.22
C VAL A 162 -15.93 28.44 -28.96
N SER A 163 -15.65 29.52 -28.23
CA SER A 163 -14.86 30.66 -28.71
C SER A 163 -13.50 30.81 -28.02
N GLU A 164 -13.33 30.25 -26.82
CA GLU A 164 -12.12 30.37 -25.99
C GLU A 164 -11.65 29.00 -25.49
N VAL A 165 -10.34 28.74 -25.53
CA VAL A 165 -9.71 27.59 -24.87
C VAL A 165 -8.68 28.09 -23.88
N VAL A 166 -8.83 27.72 -22.62
CA VAL A 166 -7.78 27.90 -21.60
C VAL A 166 -6.95 26.63 -21.54
N LEU A 167 -5.75 26.68 -22.10
CA LEU A 167 -4.81 25.58 -22.23
C LEU A 167 -3.86 25.55 -21.02
N VAL A 168 -4.07 24.62 -20.09
CA VAL A 168 -3.22 24.50 -18.88
C VAL A 168 -2.07 23.53 -19.14
N GLY A 169 -0.86 23.94 -18.77
CA GLY A 169 0.38 23.17 -18.92
C GLY A 169 1.36 23.73 -19.97
N PRO A 170 2.63 23.33 -19.92
CA PRO A 170 3.72 23.87 -20.73
C PRO A 170 3.58 23.48 -22.21
N ASP A 171 4.44 24.04 -23.05
CA ASP A 171 4.59 23.59 -24.44
C ASP A 171 5.26 22.19 -24.51
N GLU A 172 5.39 21.67 -25.73
CA GLU A 172 6.04 20.38 -25.99
C GLU A 172 7.54 20.32 -25.61
N ARG A 173 8.17 21.46 -25.25
CA ARG A 173 9.58 21.56 -24.86
C ARG A 173 9.75 21.52 -23.35
N GLY A 174 8.71 21.85 -22.58
CA GLY A 174 8.56 21.46 -21.18
C GLY A 174 8.24 19.96 -21.01
N ALA A 175 8.87 19.11 -21.82
CA ALA A 175 8.76 17.66 -21.71
C ALA A 175 9.60 17.18 -20.51
N ASP A 176 8.90 16.68 -19.52
CA ASP A 176 9.46 16.11 -18.29
C ASP A 176 9.38 14.58 -18.40
N ALA A 177 10.41 13.87 -17.94
CA ALA A 177 10.53 12.42 -18.10
C ALA A 177 9.50 11.64 -17.27
N ASP A 178 9.13 12.18 -16.10
CA ASP A 178 8.27 11.51 -15.13
C ASP A 178 6.81 11.99 -15.25
N LEU A 179 6.61 13.20 -15.79
CA LEU A 179 5.29 13.83 -15.92
C LEU A 179 4.70 13.83 -17.34
N GLY A 180 5.50 13.61 -18.40
CA GLY A 180 5.04 13.57 -19.79
C GLY A 180 5.00 14.94 -20.51
N ARG A 181 4.50 14.95 -21.76
CA ARG A 181 4.65 16.10 -22.68
C ARG A 181 3.54 17.15 -22.59
N GLY A 182 3.93 18.41 -22.63
CA GLY A 182 3.03 19.55 -22.78
C GLY A 182 2.43 19.65 -24.19
N VAL A 183 1.26 20.27 -24.31
CA VAL A 183 0.55 20.43 -25.59
C VAL A 183 1.35 21.34 -26.51
N SER A 184 1.59 20.91 -27.75
CA SER A 184 2.41 21.59 -28.74
C SER A 184 1.79 22.89 -29.29
N ALA A 185 2.59 23.66 -30.03
CA ALA A 185 2.10 24.83 -30.76
C ALA A 185 1.16 24.46 -31.91
N ALA A 186 1.33 23.30 -32.54
CA ALA A 186 0.49 22.85 -33.67
C ALA A 186 -0.99 22.76 -33.28
N VAL A 187 -1.29 22.22 -32.09
CA VAL A 187 -2.66 22.15 -31.55
C VAL A 187 -3.25 23.56 -31.33
N MET A 188 -2.43 24.54 -30.92
CA MET A 188 -2.87 25.94 -30.79
C MET A 188 -3.14 26.60 -32.15
N ASP A 189 -2.29 26.35 -33.14
CA ASP A 189 -2.45 26.86 -34.51
C ASP A 189 -3.69 26.23 -35.19
N GLU A 190 -3.97 24.95 -34.95
CA GLU A 190 -5.17 24.24 -35.40
C GLU A 190 -6.44 24.83 -34.78
N LEU A 191 -6.47 25.05 -33.46
CA LEU A 191 -7.57 25.74 -32.76
C LEU A 191 -7.78 27.18 -33.29
N GLY A 192 -6.70 27.92 -33.51
CA GLY A 192 -6.74 29.25 -34.14
C GLY A 192 -7.32 29.21 -35.56
N GLY A 193 -7.03 28.14 -36.32
CA GLY A 193 -7.63 27.86 -37.62
C GLY A 193 -9.15 27.61 -37.58
N LEU A 194 -9.70 27.17 -36.44
CA LEU A 194 -11.15 27.07 -36.21
C LEU A 194 -11.79 28.41 -35.79
N GLY A 195 -10.98 29.45 -35.56
CA GLY A 195 -11.42 30.75 -35.06
C GLY A 195 -11.50 30.86 -33.52
N ILE A 196 -10.93 29.90 -32.80
CA ILE A 196 -10.94 29.82 -31.34
C ILE A 196 -9.72 30.56 -30.77
N SER A 197 -9.91 31.44 -29.78
CA SER A 197 -8.80 32.10 -29.08
C SER A 197 -8.24 31.19 -27.98
N VAL A 198 -6.92 30.94 -27.99
CA VAL A 198 -6.26 30.08 -27.00
C VAL A 198 -5.41 30.91 -26.05
N GLU A 199 -5.73 30.88 -24.75
CA GLU A 199 -4.85 31.35 -23.67
C GLU A 199 -4.06 30.16 -23.11
N ARG A 200 -2.74 30.29 -22.92
CA ARG A 200 -1.95 29.26 -22.24
C ARG A 200 -1.61 29.70 -20.82
N VAL A 201 -1.89 28.82 -19.86
CA VAL A 201 -1.60 29.01 -18.43
C VAL A 201 -0.58 27.95 -17.99
N ALA A 202 0.65 28.38 -17.75
CA ALA A 202 1.77 27.48 -17.43
C ALA A 202 2.84 28.20 -16.60
N GLY A 203 3.54 27.45 -15.76
CA GLY A 203 4.79 27.85 -15.09
C GLY A 203 6.01 27.17 -15.71
N SER A 204 7.12 27.16 -14.96
CA SER A 204 8.33 26.38 -15.27
C SER A 204 8.22 24.90 -14.92
N ASP A 205 7.26 24.56 -14.06
CA ASP A 205 7.14 23.29 -13.33
C ASP A 205 5.68 23.14 -12.82
N PRO A 206 5.27 22.00 -12.24
CA PRO A 206 3.89 21.82 -11.76
C PRO A 206 3.48 22.77 -10.63
N TYR A 207 4.41 23.16 -9.76
CA TYR A 207 4.12 24.03 -8.61
C TYR A 207 3.81 25.44 -9.08
N THR A 208 4.66 26.02 -9.93
CA THR A 208 4.43 27.32 -10.56
C THR A 208 3.27 27.29 -11.56
N THR A 209 3.00 26.15 -12.22
CA THR A 209 1.79 25.95 -13.04
C THR A 209 0.52 25.96 -12.19
N SER A 210 0.53 25.34 -11.01
CA SER A 210 -0.60 25.39 -10.07
C SER A 210 -0.88 26.83 -9.61
N VAL A 211 0.17 27.62 -9.32
CA VAL A 211 0.04 29.05 -8.99
C VAL A 211 -0.44 29.89 -10.19
N ALA A 212 -0.02 29.57 -11.41
CA ALA A 212 -0.52 30.25 -12.62
C ALA A 212 -2.02 29.98 -12.84
N ALA A 213 -2.47 28.73 -12.70
CA ALA A 213 -3.89 28.36 -12.73
C ALA A 213 -4.69 29.06 -11.61
N ALA A 214 -4.15 29.05 -10.39
CA ALA A 214 -4.74 29.70 -9.23
C ALA A 214 -4.87 31.22 -9.38
N ARG A 215 -3.96 31.89 -10.09
CA ARG A 215 -4.04 33.34 -10.39
C ARG A 215 -5.00 33.69 -11.53
N ARG A 216 -5.54 32.71 -12.27
CA ARG A 216 -6.57 32.91 -13.32
C ARG A 216 -8.01 32.91 -12.75
N ILE A 217 -8.18 32.54 -11.48
CA ILE A 217 -9.47 32.46 -10.77
C ILE A 217 -9.48 33.34 -9.52
N THR A 218 -10.68 33.67 -9.03
CA THR A 218 -10.88 34.26 -7.70
C THR A 218 -11.24 33.13 -6.73
N PRO A 219 -10.50 32.91 -5.63
CA PRO A 219 -10.81 31.86 -4.66
C PRO A 219 -12.21 32.02 -4.06
N GLY A 220 -12.97 30.93 -4.02
CA GLY A 220 -14.26 30.90 -3.32
C GLY A 220 -14.14 30.76 -1.81
N VAL A 221 -15.29 30.81 -1.14
CA VAL A 221 -15.42 30.73 0.32
C VAL A 221 -16.04 29.39 0.73
N MET A 222 -15.42 28.67 1.68
CA MET A 222 -15.96 27.42 2.23
C MET A 222 -16.72 27.68 3.54
N GLY A 223 -18.04 27.90 3.46
CA GLY A 223 -18.89 28.07 4.65
C GLY A 223 -18.37 29.14 5.63
N SER A 224 -18.05 28.73 6.86
CA SER A 224 -17.46 29.60 7.90
C SER A 224 -15.93 29.60 7.97
N HIS A 225 -15.24 28.89 7.06
CA HIS A 225 -13.79 28.78 7.03
C HIS A 225 -13.10 29.94 6.29
N GLY A 226 -13.87 30.73 5.52
CA GLY A 226 -13.33 31.86 4.76
C GLY A 226 -12.90 31.50 3.35
N THR A 227 -12.09 32.36 2.73
CA THR A 227 -11.46 32.10 1.43
C THR A 227 -10.56 30.86 1.50
N THR A 228 -10.86 29.84 0.69
CA THR A 228 -10.24 28.51 0.84
C THR A 228 -9.44 28.10 -0.40
N ALA A 229 -8.28 27.47 -0.16
CA ALA A 229 -7.50 26.77 -1.17
C ALA A 229 -7.29 25.28 -0.78
N VAL A 230 -6.91 24.46 -1.74
CA VAL A 230 -6.55 23.05 -1.55
C VAL A 230 -5.07 22.90 -1.83
N VAL A 231 -4.33 22.25 -0.93
CA VAL A 231 -2.91 21.93 -1.13
C VAL A 231 -2.72 20.43 -1.17
N ALA A 232 -2.06 19.95 -2.22
CA ALA A 232 -1.73 18.56 -2.44
C ALA A 232 -0.25 18.39 -2.83
N SER A 233 0.22 17.14 -2.80
CA SER A 233 1.58 16.75 -3.18
C SER A 233 1.54 15.94 -4.49
N PRO A 234 2.52 16.08 -5.41
CA PRO A 234 2.64 15.19 -6.56
C PRO A 234 2.81 13.70 -6.19
N ALA A 235 3.17 13.37 -4.95
CA ALA A 235 3.16 11.99 -4.46
C ALA A 235 1.74 11.48 -4.09
N GLY A 236 0.79 12.39 -3.85
CA GLY A 236 -0.59 12.11 -3.45
C GLY A 236 -1.57 12.20 -4.62
N LEU A 237 -1.41 11.29 -5.59
CA LEU A 237 -2.20 11.27 -6.81
C LEU A 237 -3.71 11.14 -6.50
N ALA A 238 -4.09 10.12 -5.74
CA ALA A 238 -5.49 9.75 -5.52
C ALA A 238 -6.23 10.81 -4.70
N GLU A 239 -5.54 11.42 -3.74
CA GLU A 239 -6.07 12.44 -2.84
C GLU A 239 -6.31 13.77 -3.58
N ALA A 240 -5.43 14.12 -4.53
CA ALA A 240 -5.64 15.25 -5.43
C ALA A 240 -6.84 15.06 -6.38
N LEU A 241 -7.10 13.83 -6.84
CA LEU A 241 -8.28 13.50 -7.68
C LEU A 241 -9.58 13.65 -6.89
N VAL A 242 -9.62 13.08 -5.69
CA VAL A 242 -10.77 13.10 -4.77
C VAL A 242 -11.21 14.53 -4.43
N ALA A 243 -10.27 15.46 -4.28
CA ALA A 243 -10.57 16.88 -4.05
C ALA A 243 -11.19 17.59 -5.27
N GLY A 244 -11.10 17.01 -6.48
CA GLY A 244 -11.49 17.66 -7.73
C GLY A 244 -12.92 18.23 -7.77
N PRO A 245 -13.98 17.44 -7.51
CA PRO A 245 -15.36 17.91 -7.52
C PRO A 245 -15.62 19.05 -6.52
N PHE A 246 -15.01 18.98 -5.34
CA PHE A 246 -15.05 20.01 -4.31
C PHE A 246 -14.37 21.30 -4.78
N ALA A 247 -13.15 21.19 -5.31
CA ALA A 247 -12.37 22.31 -5.81
C ALA A 247 -13.05 23.00 -7.01
N ALA A 248 -13.70 22.23 -7.89
CA ALA A 248 -14.55 22.76 -8.97
C ALA A 248 -15.83 23.42 -8.45
N ARG A 249 -16.58 22.78 -7.53
CA ARG A 249 -17.86 23.29 -7.00
C ARG A 249 -17.69 24.62 -6.29
N GLY A 250 -16.67 24.72 -5.44
CA GLY A 250 -16.41 25.89 -4.59
C GLY A 250 -15.45 26.91 -5.19
N VAL A 251 -14.82 26.62 -6.34
CA VAL A 251 -13.77 27.45 -6.97
C VAL A 251 -12.58 27.64 -6.02
N HIS A 252 -12.08 26.53 -5.49
CA HIS A 252 -10.91 26.52 -4.60
C HIS A 252 -9.66 26.17 -5.40
N PRO A 253 -8.63 27.03 -5.42
CA PRO A 253 -7.40 26.73 -6.14
C PRO A 253 -6.76 25.45 -5.62
N LEU A 254 -6.41 24.53 -6.52
CA LEU A 254 -5.61 23.36 -6.22
C LEU A 254 -4.14 23.70 -6.46
N LEU A 255 -3.39 23.79 -5.38
CA LEU A 255 -1.98 24.18 -5.33
C LEU A 255 -1.13 22.94 -5.05
N LEU A 256 -0.02 22.80 -5.76
CA LEU A 256 0.89 21.67 -5.59
C LEU A 256 2.14 22.10 -4.81
N THR A 257 2.64 21.23 -3.94
CA THR A 257 3.88 21.45 -3.17
C THR A 257 4.69 20.17 -3.02
N PRO A 258 6.03 20.21 -2.83
CA PRO A 258 6.81 19.02 -2.52
C PRO A 258 6.35 18.32 -1.21
N PRO A 259 6.53 17.01 -1.05
CA PRO A 259 6.10 16.26 0.15
C PRO A 259 6.66 16.79 1.48
N ASP A 260 7.88 17.32 1.46
CA ASP A 260 8.66 17.70 2.64
C ASP A 260 8.49 19.16 3.08
N ARG A 261 8.03 20.05 2.19
CA ARG A 261 8.06 21.51 2.41
C ARG A 261 7.00 22.27 1.62
N LEU A 262 6.67 23.47 2.08
CA LEU A 262 5.87 24.44 1.32
C LEU A 262 6.70 25.07 0.17
N HIS A 263 6.15 25.11 -1.04
CA HIS A 263 6.76 25.78 -2.19
C HIS A 263 6.68 27.31 -2.05
N PRO A 264 7.75 28.09 -2.30
CA PRO A 264 7.76 29.53 -2.05
C PRO A 264 6.72 30.32 -2.86
N ASP A 265 6.48 29.97 -4.13
CA ASP A 265 5.44 30.61 -4.94
C ASP A 265 4.01 30.27 -4.48
N VAL A 266 3.83 29.15 -3.78
CA VAL A 266 2.54 28.76 -3.17
C VAL A 266 2.32 29.57 -1.89
N ALA A 267 3.32 29.68 -1.02
CA ALA A 267 3.28 30.59 0.14
C ALA A 267 2.94 32.03 -0.29
N ALA A 268 3.66 32.55 -1.30
CA ALA A 268 3.39 33.86 -1.87
C ALA A 268 1.97 33.99 -2.46
N TYR A 269 1.42 32.93 -3.08
CA TYR A 269 0.03 32.94 -3.54
C TYR A 269 -0.98 32.96 -2.39
N LEU A 270 -0.79 32.15 -1.34
CA LEU A 270 -1.70 32.12 -0.17
C LEU A 270 -1.84 33.52 0.45
N ALA A 271 -0.71 34.23 0.60
CA ALA A 271 -0.67 35.60 1.08
C ALA A 271 -1.25 36.63 0.07
N ASP A 272 -0.83 36.59 -1.20
CA ASP A 272 -1.30 37.51 -2.26
C ASP A 272 -2.82 37.44 -2.47
N ALA A 273 -3.37 36.23 -2.47
CA ALA A 273 -4.79 35.97 -2.74
C ALA A 273 -5.68 36.13 -1.50
N GLY A 274 -5.09 36.35 -0.31
CA GLY A 274 -5.82 36.47 0.94
C GLY A 274 -6.58 35.19 1.29
N ILE A 275 -5.91 34.04 1.23
CA ILE A 275 -6.48 32.76 1.66
C ILE A 275 -6.57 32.74 3.19
N GLU A 276 -7.76 32.43 3.72
CA GLU A 276 -8.02 32.32 5.16
C GLU A 276 -7.92 30.85 5.64
N HIS A 277 -8.16 29.88 4.74
CA HIS A 277 -8.15 28.45 5.06
C HIS A 277 -7.53 27.56 3.96
N VAL A 278 -6.83 26.50 4.38
CA VAL A 278 -6.25 25.50 3.48
C VAL A 278 -6.71 24.10 3.85
N VAL A 279 -7.28 23.39 2.88
CA VAL A 279 -7.50 21.94 2.94
C VAL A 279 -6.22 21.23 2.46
N VAL A 280 -5.59 20.46 3.35
CA VAL A 280 -4.41 19.63 3.03
C VAL A 280 -4.88 18.23 2.67
N MET A 281 -4.53 17.74 1.48
CA MET A 281 -4.94 16.42 1.01
C MET A 281 -3.88 15.35 1.30
N GLY A 282 -4.30 14.26 1.95
CA GLY A 282 -3.50 13.05 2.19
C GLY A 282 -2.78 13.00 3.54
N GLY A 283 -2.19 11.84 3.81
CA GLY A 283 -1.49 11.53 5.06
C GLY A 283 -0.10 12.18 5.18
N THR A 284 0.54 12.00 6.34
CA THR A 284 1.88 12.53 6.63
C THR A 284 2.98 11.92 5.77
N ALA A 285 2.77 10.72 5.21
CA ALA A 285 3.65 10.09 4.21
C ALA A 285 3.61 10.79 2.83
N VAL A 286 2.48 11.43 2.49
CA VAL A 286 2.24 12.10 1.19
C VAL A 286 2.61 13.60 1.25
N LEU A 287 2.29 14.25 2.36
CA LEU A 287 2.63 15.64 2.66
C LEU A 287 2.91 15.74 4.15
N SER A 288 4.16 16.00 4.53
CA SER A 288 4.65 15.85 5.89
C SER A 288 4.01 16.82 6.91
N ALA A 289 4.09 16.48 8.20
CA ALA A 289 3.72 17.40 9.27
C ALA A 289 4.58 18.69 9.27
N GLY A 290 5.80 18.64 8.70
CA GLY A 290 6.65 19.82 8.50
C GLY A 290 6.13 20.74 7.39
N ALA A 291 5.67 20.17 6.27
CA ALA A 291 5.02 20.92 5.20
C ALA A 291 3.69 21.55 5.66
N GLU A 292 2.89 20.81 6.43
CA GLU A 292 1.66 21.33 7.04
C GLU A 292 1.93 22.47 8.04
N SER A 293 2.97 22.31 8.88
CA SER A 293 3.41 23.36 9.80
C SER A 293 3.89 24.62 9.07
N ALA A 294 4.52 24.47 7.90
CA ALA A 294 4.91 25.59 7.05
C ALA A 294 3.70 26.30 6.42
N ILE A 295 2.65 25.57 6.03
CA ILE A 295 1.38 26.17 5.57
C ILE A 295 0.73 26.97 6.70
N ALA A 296 0.61 26.40 7.91
CA ALA A 296 0.05 27.10 9.06
C ALA A 296 0.87 28.35 9.47
N ALA A 297 2.17 28.38 9.18
CA ALA A 297 3.04 29.53 9.47
C ALA A 297 2.74 30.77 8.60
N GLU A 298 2.09 30.60 7.44
CA GLU A 298 1.60 31.72 6.62
C GLU A 298 0.35 32.40 7.22
N GLY A 299 -0.14 31.92 8.37
CA GLY A 299 -1.26 32.52 9.11
C GLY A 299 -2.65 32.03 8.72
N VAL A 300 -2.73 31.03 7.83
CA VAL A 300 -3.98 30.39 7.39
C VAL A 300 -4.43 29.31 8.37
N ALA A 301 -5.73 29.10 8.51
CA ALA A 301 -6.27 27.94 9.20
C ALA A 301 -6.08 26.67 8.34
N VAL A 302 -5.67 25.54 8.92
CA VAL A 302 -5.39 24.32 8.17
C VAL A 302 -6.35 23.19 8.56
N THR A 303 -6.74 22.35 7.62
CA THR A 303 -7.50 21.13 7.86
C THR A 303 -6.99 20.03 6.94
N ARG A 304 -6.32 19.02 7.52
CA ARG A 304 -5.91 17.81 6.79
C ARG A 304 -7.07 16.86 6.59
N VAL A 305 -7.22 16.34 5.38
CA VAL A 305 -8.14 15.25 5.03
C VAL A 305 -7.31 14.02 4.65
N THR A 306 -7.33 13.00 5.50
CA THR A 306 -6.63 11.73 5.27
C THR A 306 -7.49 10.55 5.72
N GLY A 307 -7.57 9.54 4.86
CA GLY A 307 -8.02 8.22 5.23
C GLY A 307 -6.89 7.34 5.77
N GLY A 308 -7.25 6.12 6.20
CA GLY A 308 -6.31 4.98 6.21
C GLY A 308 -5.97 4.55 4.78
N THR A 309 -6.93 4.72 3.87
CA THR A 309 -6.76 4.55 2.42
C THR A 309 -7.18 5.82 1.66
N PHE A 310 -6.85 5.90 0.38
CA PHE A 310 -7.36 6.96 -0.50
C PHE A 310 -8.86 6.84 -0.79
N TYR A 311 -9.47 5.67 -0.54
CA TYR A 311 -10.91 5.46 -0.59
C TYR A 311 -11.62 6.09 0.62
N ASP A 312 -11.10 5.86 1.83
CA ASP A 312 -11.56 6.55 3.06
C ASP A 312 -11.32 8.07 2.96
N THR A 313 -10.23 8.51 2.32
CA THR A 313 -10.02 9.93 1.97
C THR A 313 -11.18 10.50 1.14
N ALA A 314 -11.82 9.72 0.26
CA ALA A 314 -13.01 10.16 -0.49
C ALA A 314 -14.25 10.32 0.40
N ALA A 315 -14.51 9.37 1.30
CA ALA A 315 -15.60 9.46 2.27
C ALA A 315 -15.44 10.66 3.21
N LYS A 316 -14.22 10.87 3.73
CA LYS A 316 -13.87 12.02 4.59
C LYS A 316 -13.94 13.36 3.85
N THR A 317 -13.54 13.39 2.57
CA THR A 317 -13.70 14.59 1.73
C THR A 317 -15.18 14.92 1.56
N ALA A 318 -16.03 13.95 1.19
CA ALA A 318 -17.47 14.16 1.06
C ALA A 318 -18.11 14.64 2.38
N GLY A 319 -17.71 14.07 3.51
CA GLY A 319 -18.17 14.47 4.85
C GLY A 319 -17.80 15.91 5.22
N LEU A 320 -16.58 16.36 4.90
CA LEU A 320 -16.14 17.74 5.16
C LEU A 320 -16.97 18.79 4.40
N VAL A 321 -17.41 18.48 3.18
CA VAL A 321 -17.97 19.46 2.24
C VAL A 321 -19.51 19.48 2.20
N ALA A 322 -20.18 18.48 2.76
CA ALA A 322 -21.63 18.32 2.69
C ALA A 322 -22.45 19.48 3.29
N ASP A 323 -21.95 20.10 4.36
CA ASP A 323 -22.56 21.28 5.00
C ASP A 323 -21.95 22.62 4.53
N ALA A 324 -20.91 22.59 3.68
CA ALA A 324 -20.17 23.78 3.25
C ALA A 324 -20.74 24.49 2.00
N TYR A 325 -21.52 23.78 1.17
CA TYR A 325 -22.09 24.31 -0.07
C TYR A 325 -23.57 23.96 -0.23
N SER A 326 -24.26 24.77 -1.04
CA SER A 326 -25.62 24.48 -1.50
C SER A 326 -25.66 24.21 -3.01
N ASP A 327 -26.65 23.44 -3.45
CA ASP A 327 -27.02 23.30 -4.86
C ASP A 327 -27.75 24.56 -5.39
N ALA A 328 -28.12 24.56 -6.67
CA ALA A 328 -28.81 25.68 -7.31
C ALA A 328 -30.26 25.92 -6.85
N ALA A 329 -30.84 24.98 -6.08
CA ALA A 329 -32.16 25.09 -5.45
C ALA A 329 -32.09 25.45 -3.95
N GLY A 330 -30.88 25.51 -3.37
CA GLY A 330 -30.66 25.77 -1.94
C GLY A 330 -30.69 24.51 -1.06
N GLY A 331 -30.69 23.31 -1.63
CA GLY A 331 -30.40 22.08 -0.90
C GLY A 331 -28.92 21.97 -0.55
N ARG A 332 -28.55 21.06 0.36
CA ARG A 332 -27.12 20.77 0.64
C ARG A 332 -26.46 20.10 -0.55
N CYS A 333 -25.22 20.46 -0.82
CA CYS A 333 -24.38 19.88 -1.87
C CYS A 333 -23.74 18.56 -1.42
N PHE A 334 -23.04 17.86 -2.32
CA PHE A 334 -22.40 16.56 -2.06
C PHE A 334 -23.38 15.53 -1.49
N ARG A 335 -24.54 15.46 -2.14
CA ARG A 335 -25.60 14.50 -1.83
C ARG A 335 -25.20 13.11 -2.33
N LEU A 336 -25.57 12.09 -1.58
CA LEU A 336 -25.28 10.69 -1.92
C LEU A 336 -26.38 10.04 -2.78
N ASP A 337 -27.19 10.84 -3.49
CA ASP A 337 -28.13 10.34 -4.50
C ASP A 337 -27.50 10.20 -5.89
N THR A 338 -26.32 10.80 -6.12
CA THR A 338 -25.41 10.46 -7.22
C THR A 338 -23.99 10.33 -6.70
N VAL A 339 -23.29 9.28 -7.09
CA VAL A 339 -21.87 9.10 -6.79
C VAL A 339 -21.10 8.83 -8.08
N GLY A 340 -20.08 9.64 -8.33
CA GLY A 340 -19.14 9.42 -9.41
C GLY A 340 -18.12 8.34 -9.05
N VAL A 341 -17.80 7.46 -10.00
CA VAL A 341 -16.89 6.32 -9.80
C VAL A 341 -15.84 6.32 -10.91
N ALA A 342 -14.55 6.36 -10.56
CA ALA A 342 -13.44 6.38 -11.52
C ALA A 342 -12.24 5.53 -11.08
N ARG A 343 -11.35 5.16 -12.01
CA ARG A 343 -10.17 4.33 -11.71
C ARG A 343 -9.16 5.08 -10.84
N ALA A 344 -8.70 4.46 -9.75
CA ALA A 344 -7.72 5.04 -8.84
C ALA A 344 -6.34 5.29 -9.50
N GLY A 345 -5.72 4.23 -10.02
CA GLY A 345 -4.35 4.28 -10.56
C GLY A 345 -4.19 4.93 -11.94
N VAL A 346 -5.23 5.55 -12.51
CA VAL A 346 -5.13 6.30 -13.78
C VAL A 346 -5.99 7.58 -13.67
N PRO A 347 -5.37 8.77 -13.57
CA PRO A 347 -6.04 9.99 -13.10
C PRO A 347 -6.99 10.66 -14.09
N PHE A 348 -6.96 10.27 -15.35
CA PHE A 348 -7.49 11.09 -16.45
C PHE A 348 -9.02 11.08 -16.56
N ASP A 349 -9.66 9.94 -16.30
CA ASP A 349 -11.12 9.85 -16.25
C ASP A 349 -11.64 10.59 -14.99
N ALA A 350 -10.95 10.36 -13.86
CA ALA A 350 -10.77 11.23 -12.69
C ALA A 350 -11.05 12.72 -12.88
N ILE A 351 -10.04 13.35 -13.47
CA ILE A 351 -9.93 14.77 -13.71
C ILE A 351 -11.04 15.27 -14.66
N SER A 352 -11.35 14.49 -15.68
CA SER A 352 -12.39 14.85 -16.66
C SER A 352 -13.78 14.90 -16.02
N ALA A 353 -14.06 13.96 -15.10
CA ALA A 353 -15.32 13.88 -14.35
C ALA A 353 -15.52 15.04 -13.35
N ALA A 354 -14.43 15.54 -12.76
CA ALA A 354 -14.49 16.42 -11.61
C ALA A 354 -15.30 17.73 -11.79
N PRO A 355 -15.22 18.48 -12.91
CA PRO A 355 -16.07 19.65 -13.13
C PRO A 355 -17.56 19.30 -13.25
N LEU A 356 -17.90 18.14 -13.82
CA LEU A 356 -19.28 17.68 -13.97
C LEU A 356 -19.88 17.25 -12.63
N LEU A 357 -19.14 16.45 -11.85
CA LEU A 357 -19.52 16.05 -10.50
C LEU A 357 -19.63 17.26 -9.54
N GLY A 358 -18.68 18.20 -9.63
CA GLY A 358 -18.75 19.46 -8.90
C GLY A 358 -19.98 20.29 -9.27
N ARG A 359 -20.33 20.35 -10.56
CA ARG A 359 -21.56 21.02 -11.04
C ARG A 359 -22.84 20.31 -10.56
N TRP A 360 -22.84 18.98 -10.51
CA TRP A 360 -23.97 18.16 -10.02
C TRP A 360 -24.08 18.07 -8.49
N CYS A 361 -23.14 18.64 -7.72
CA CYS A 361 -23.08 18.45 -6.26
C CYS A 361 -22.97 16.96 -5.86
N ALA A 362 -22.17 16.18 -6.58
CA ALA A 362 -21.92 14.76 -6.34
C ALA A 362 -20.45 14.50 -5.96
N PRO A 363 -20.15 13.59 -5.02
CA PRO A 363 -18.78 13.19 -4.71
C PRO A 363 -18.18 12.30 -5.82
N LEU A 364 -16.86 12.21 -5.84
CA LEU A 364 -16.10 11.24 -6.62
C LEU A 364 -15.52 10.18 -5.67
N VAL A 365 -15.64 8.92 -6.07
CA VAL A 365 -15.05 7.75 -5.42
C VAL A 365 -14.12 7.07 -6.41
N LEU A 366 -12.96 6.64 -5.92
CA LEU A 366 -11.99 5.88 -6.72
C LEU A 366 -12.24 4.38 -6.55
N VAL A 367 -11.91 3.56 -7.55
CA VAL A 367 -12.00 2.09 -7.51
C VAL A 367 -10.86 1.41 -8.27
N ASP A 368 -10.72 0.10 -8.09
CA ASP A 368 -9.89 -0.77 -8.93
C ASP A 368 -10.60 -1.09 -10.27
N PRO A 369 -9.88 -1.52 -11.33
CA PRO A 369 -10.51 -1.89 -12.60
C PRO A 369 -11.42 -3.13 -12.54
N GLU A 370 -11.20 -4.01 -11.55
CA GLU A 370 -11.78 -5.36 -11.48
C GLU A 370 -12.64 -5.58 -10.24
N ARG A 371 -12.70 -4.62 -9.32
CA ARG A 371 -13.56 -4.64 -8.13
C ARG A 371 -13.86 -3.23 -7.63
N ILE A 372 -14.91 -3.09 -6.83
CA ILE A 372 -15.10 -1.94 -5.93
C ILE A 372 -14.59 -2.38 -4.54
N PRO A 373 -13.49 -1.81 -4.00
CA PRO A 373 -12.94 -2.21 -2.70
C PRO A 373 -13.86 -1.84 -1.53
N ALA A 374 -13.70 -2.50 -0.38
CA ALA A 374 -14.59 -2.39 0.78
C ALA A 374 -14.86 -0.95 1.23
N ASP A 375 -13.83 -0.12 1.34
CA ASP A 375 -13.94 1.30 1.71
C ASP A 375 -14.81 2.12 0.75
N ALA A 376 -14.65 1.88 -0.56
CA ALA A 376 -15.45 2.51 -1.60
C ALA A 376 -16.89 1.98 -1.56
N ALA A 377 -17.06 0.65 -1.41
CA ALA A 377 -18.35 0.00 -1.24
C ALA A 377 -19.10 0.53 -0.01
N ALA A 378 -18.44 0.76 1.13
CA ALA A 378 -19.04 1.30 2.34
C ALA A 378 -19.63 2.71 2.14
N LEU A 379 -18.98 3.56 1.34
CA LEU A 379 -19.53 4.86 0.96
C LEU A 379 -20.71 4.74 -0.02
N LEU A 380 -20.66 3.80 -0.96
CA LEU A 380 -21.78 3.50 -1.88
C LEU A 380 -22.97 2.83 -1.15
N ASP A 381 -22.73 2.04 -0.12
CA ASP A 381 -23.77 1.42 0.70
C ASP A 381 -24.35 2.41 1.73
N THR A 382 -23.55 3.37 2.20
CA THR A 382 -24.05 4.55 2.91
C THR A 382 -24.96 5.39 2.00
N ALA A 383 -24.58 5.56 0.74
CA ALA A 383 -25.41 6.24 -0.27
C ALA A 383 -26.76 5.51 -0.49
N ARG A 384 -26.73 4.19 -0.67
CA ARG A 384 -27.92 3.32 -0.84
C ARG A 384 -28.80 3.28 0.41
N SER A 385 -28.21 3.35 1.59
CA SER A 385 -28.94 3.36 2.87
C SER A 385 -29.61 4.71 3.17
N ALA A 386 -29.14 5.79 2.55
CA ALA A 386 -29.63 7.16 2.79
C ALA A 386 -30.69 7.64 1.78
N ASN A 387 -30.89 6.95 0.65
CA ASN A 387 -31.75 7.41 -0.45
C ASN A 387 -32.56 6.26 -1.07
N ASP A 388 -33.82 6.50 -1.46
CA ASP A 388 -34.67 5.51 -2.14
C ASP A 388 -34.11 5.05 -3.50
N THR A 389 -33.28 5.90 -4.12
CA THR A 389 -32.60 5.65 -5.41
C THR A 389 -31.22 6.32 -5.42
N VAL A 390 -30.20 5.62 -5.92
CA VAL A 390 -28.84 6.16 -6.14
C VAL A 390 -28.41 5.96 -7.58
N THR A 391 -27.78 6.98 -8.18
CA THR A 391 -27.09 6.86 -9.47
C THR A 391 -25.60 6.61 -9.26
N LEU A 392 -25.09 5.48 -9.75
CA LEU A 392 -23.67 5.24 -9.92
C LEU A 392 -23.23 5.75 -11.29
N GLN A 393 -22.55 6.90 -11.31
CA GLN A 393 -22.00 7.48 -12.53
C GLN A 393 -20.57 6.97 -12.75
N VAL A 394 -20.42 5.95 -13.58
CA VAL A 394 -19.12 5.35 -13.90
C VAL A 394 -18.41 6.18 -14.97
N PHE A 395 -17.16 6.56 -14.71
CA PHE A 395 -16.29 7.29 -15.63
C PHE A 395 -15.15 6.38 -16.10
N GLY A 396 -15.00 6.28 -17.42
CA GLY A 396 -14.05 5.38 -18.08
C GLY A 396 -14.72 4.13 -18.67
N GLY A 397 -14.08 3.58 -19.70
CA GLY A 397 -14.54 2.37 -20.40
C GLY A 397 -14.37 1.10 -19.58
N ASP A 398 -14.77 -0.03 -20.14
CA ASP A 398 -14.73 -1.34 -19.47
C ASP A 398 -13.29 -1.82 -19.11
N THR A 399 -12.24 -1.17 -19.63
CA THR A 399 -10.82 -1.39 -19.26
C THR A 399 -10.31 -0.42 -18.18
N ALA A 400 -11.07 0.63 -17.87
CA ALA A 400 -10.82 1.52 -16.73
C ALA A 400 -11.54 0.99 -15.48
N ILE A 401 -12.82 0.62 -15.64
CA ILE A 401 -13.64 -0.07 -14.64
C ILE A 401 -14.50 -1.09 -15.38
N SER A 402 -14.25 -2.38 -15.18
CA SER A 402 -15.01 -3.45 -15.83
C SER A 402 -16.48 -3.49 -15.40
N ARG A 403 -17.32 -4.11 -16.23
CA ARG A 403 -18.73 -4.36 -15.88
C ARG A 403 -18.84 -5.30 -14.70
N ALA A 404 -18.06 -6.40 -14.73
CA ALA A 404 -17.97 -7.38 -13.64
C ALA A 404 -17.67 -6.73 -12.28
N ALA A 405 -16.77 -5.75 -12.20
CA ALA A 405 -16.49 -5.01 -10.95
C ALA A 405 -17.73 -4.33 -10.35
N VAL A 406 -18.59 -3.77 -11.19
CA VAL A 406 -19.83 -3.09 -10.79
C VAL A 406 -20.94 -4.10 -10.52
N ASP A 407 -21.09 -5.10 -11.39
CA ASP A 407 -22.10 -6.16 -11.27
C ASP A 407 -21.91 -6.96 -9.97
N ALA A 408 -20.67 -7.33 -9.62
CA ALA A 408 -20.32 -8.02 -8.38
C ALA A 408 -20.67 -7.18 -7.14
N TYR A 409 -20.31 -5.89 -7.12
CA TYR A 409 -20.70 -4.98 -6.04
C TYR A 409 -22.23 -4.85 -5.92
N LEU A 410 -22.96 -4.72 -7.03
CA LEU A 410 -24.42 -4.65 -7.01
C LEU A 410 -25.09 -5.95 -6.54
N ALA A 411 -24.46 -7.10 -6.81
CA ALA A 411 -24.87 -8.40 -6.29
C ALA A 411 -24.54 -8.60 -4.79
N GLY A 412 -23.67 -7.76 -4.21
CA GLY A 412 -23.17 -7.91 -2.85
C GLY A 412 -22.10 -9.00 -2.70
N GLU A 413 -21.34 -9.27 -3.77
CA GLU A 413 -20.23 -10.21 -3.75
C GLU A 413 -19.02 -9.58 -3.04
N ASP A 414 -18.52 -10.27 -2.00
CA ASP A 414 -17.26 -9.93 -1.34
C ASP A 414 -16.09 -10.28 -2.28
N PRO A 415 -15.31 -9.29 -2.78
CA PRO A 415 -14.26 -9.50 -3.78
C PRO A 415 -13.01 -10.22 -3.24
N ILE A 416 -12.94 -10.50 -1.94
CA ILE A 416 -11.88 -11.31 -1.32
C ILE A 416 -12.39 -12.63 -0.72
N ALA A 417 -13.70 -12.90 -0.68
CA ALA A 417 -14.27 -14.14 -0.10
C ALA A 417 -13.74 -15.43 -0.76
N GLY A 418 -13.34 -15.36 -2.03
CA GLY A 418 -12.67 -16.48 -2.73
C GLY A 418 -11.31 -16.84 -2.12
N CYS A 419 -10.62 -15.90 -1.49
CA CYS A 419 -9.33 -16.10 -0.81
C CYS A 419 -9.48 -16.17 0.72
N ARG A 420 -10.55 -15.60 1.28
CA ARG A 420 -10.88 -15.58 2.71
C ARG A 420 -11.86 -16.71 3.07
N HIS A 421 -11.40 -17.95 2.98
CA HIS A 421 -12.18 -19.11 3.37
C HIS A 421 -12.28 -19.26 4.90
N ARG A 422 -13.38 -19.87 5.38
CA ARG A 422 -13.69 -19.97 6.81
C ARG A 422 -13.50 -21.38 7.35
N GLY A 423 -12.65 -21.49 8.38
CA GLY A 423 -12.23 -22.75 9.01
C GLY A 423 -12.99 -23.10 10.30
N ALA A 424 -12.32 -23.78 11.25
CA ALA A 424 -12.97 -24.33 12.44
C ALA A 424 -12.13 -24.32 13.75
N GLU A 425 -12.56 -23.47 14.70
CA GLU A 425 -12.41 -23.61 16.16
C GLU A 425 -10.97 -23.77 16.73
N SER A 426 -9.90 -23.47 15.99
CA SER A 426 -8.52 -23.75 16.43
C SER A 426 -7.48 -22.72 15.95
N VAL A 427 -6.31 -22.73 16.59
CA VAL A 427 -5.08 -22.01 16.19
C VAL A 427 -4.58 -22.59 14.85
N THR A 428 -4.87 -21.90 13.74
CA THR A 428 -4.50 -22.24 12.35
C THR A 428 -4.31 -20.94 11.55
N ALA A 429 -4.05 -21.04 10.25
CA ALA A 429 -3.93 -19.88 9.35
C ALA A 429 -5.29 -19.43 8.74
N GLU A 430 -6.42 -19.78 9.37
CA GLU A 430 -7.79 -19.54 8.87
C GLU A 430 -8.41 -18.17 9.23
N PHE A 431 -9.59 -17.88 8.67
CA PHE A 431 -10.37 -16.67 8.97
C PHE A 431 -11.80 -17.00 9.48
N PRO A 432 -12.40 -16.19 10.36
CA PRO A 432 -11.74 -15.23 11.26
C PRO A 432 -10.90 -15.98 12.31
N GLN A 433 -10.17 -15.24 13.16
CA GLN A 433 -9.58 -15.84 14.36
C GLN A 433 -10.67 -16.42 15.30
N PRO A 434 -10.39 -17.47 16.09
CA PRO A 434 -11.35 -18.04 17.04
C PRO A 434 -11.79 -17.04 18.12
N ASP A 435 -13.06 -17.10 18.54
CA ASP A 435 -13.69 -16.22 19.56
C ASP A 435 -13.00 -16.22 20.97
N LEU A 436 -11.91 -16.98 21.15
CA LEU A 436 -11.19 -17.17 22.42
C LEU A 436 -9.81 -16.50 22.48
N VAL A 437 -9.39 -15.83 21.39
CA VAL A 437 -8.09 -15.13 21.31
C VAL A 437 -8.13 -13.73 21.94
N ALA A 438 -6.96 -13.15 22.19
CA ALA A 438 -6.82 -11.74 22.57
C ALA A 438 -7.14 -10.80 21.39
N PRO A 439 -7.64 -9.57 21.62
CA PRO A 439 -7.91 -8.62 20.55
C PRO A 439 -6.62 -8.26 19.79
N SER A 440 -6.61 -8.48 18.48
CA SER A 440 -5.49 -8.10 17.61
C SER A 440 -5.57 -6.65 17.12
N THR A 441 -6.68 -5.94 17.32
CA THR A 441 -6.87 -4.54 16.90
C THR A 441 -7.51 -3.69 17.99
N GLY A 442 -7.27 -2.38 17.94
CA GLY A 442 -7.57 -1.47 19.04
C GLY A 442 -6.52 -1.53 20.15
N THR A 443 -6.92 -1.24 21.39
CA THR A 443 -6.02 -1.28 22.54
C THR A 443 -5.97 -2.69 23.15
N LEU A 444 -4.77 -3.26 23.24
CA LEU A 444 -4.46 -4.53 23.91
C LEU A 444 -3.81 -4.26 25.27
N ARG A 445 -4.48 -4.62 26.38
CA ARG A 445 -3.94 -4.43 27.73
C ARG A 445 -3.23 -5.68 28.24
N VAL A 446 -1.95 -5.54 28.55
CA VAL A 446 -1.04 -6.63 28.95
C VAL A 446 -0.59 -6.46 30.41
N ALA A 447 -1.03 -7.36 31.29
CA ALA A 447 -0.54 -7.45 32.66
C ALA A 447 0.76 -8.28 32.72
N VAL A 448 1.83 -7.73 33.31
CA VAL A 448 3.14 -8.38 33.39
C VAL A 448 3.49 -8.78 34.82
N LEU A 449 3.64 -10.08 35.05
CA LEU A 449 3.95 -10.69 36.35
C LEU A 449 5.37 -11.29 36.35
N PHE A 450 6.18 -10.98 37.37
CA PHE A 450 7.54 -11.51 37.51
C PHE A 450 7.57 -12.60 38.59
N MET A 451 7.87 -13.85 38.24
CA MET A 451 7.84 -14.97 39.20
C MET A 451 9.15 -15.76 39.26
N ASP A 452 9.65 -16.02 40.48
CA ASP A 452 10.88 -16.78 40.71
C ASP A 452 10.74 -17.92 41.75
N PHE A 453 11.68 -18.88 41.71
CA PHE A 453 11.53 -20.19 42.36
C PHE A 453 12.60 -20.41 43.44
N PRO A 454 12.41 -21.33 44.41
CA PRO A 454 13.40 -21.57 45.48
C PRO A 454 14.77 -22.02 44.94
N ASN A 455 14.79 -22.83 43.87
CA ASN A 455 15.99 -23.29 43.16
C ASN A 455 16.50 -22.36 42.04
N ALA A 456 15.78 -21.29 41.71
CA ALA A 456 16.07 -20.38 40.61
C ALA A 456 15.55 -18.98 40.99
N ARG A 457 16.37 -18.23 41.73
CA ARG A 457 16.01 -16.92 42.28
C ARG A 457 16.57 -15.80 41.41
N SER A 458 15.79 -14.79 41.05
CA SER A 458 16.42 -13.63 40.39
C SER A 458 17.33 -12.87 41.36
N THR A 459 18.42 -12.34 40.82
CA THR A 459 19.28 -11.35 41.48
C THR A 459 19.10 -9.94 40.90
N TYR A 460 18.25 -9.79 39.89
CA TYR A 460 17.93 -8.51 39.26
C TYR A 460 16.63 -7.91 39.83
N SER A 461 16.39 -6.63 39.57
CA SER A 461 15.09 -6.02 39.80
C SER A 461 14.12 -6.40 38.68
N THR A 462 12.83 -6.43 39.00
CA THR A 462 11.74 -6.52 38.03
C THR A 462 11.74 -5.35 37.04
N PHE A 463 12.18 -4.16 37.46
CA PHE A 463 12.43 -3.02 36.57
C PHE A 463 13.53 -3.33 35.54
N HIS A 464 14.62 -4.00 35.92
CA HIS A 464 15.67 -4.36 34.96
C HIS A 464 15.16 -5.35 33.92
N GLU A 465 14.51 -6.44 34.34
CA GLU A 465 13.98 -7.44 33.40
C GLU A 465 12.92 -6.79 32.46
N ALA A 466 12.12 -5.84 32.96
CA ALA A 466 11.18 -5.04 32.15
C ALA A 466 11.87 -4.13 31.11
N GLU A 467 12.83 -3.32 31.55
CA GLU A 467 13.63 -2.41 30.70
C GLU A 467 14.36 -3.16 29.58
N LEU A 468 14.67 -4.45 29.77
CA LEU A 468 15.34 -5.25 28.75
C LEU A 468 14.47 -5.55 27.52
N GLY A 469 13.13 -5.41 27.53
CA GLY A 469 12.36 -5.88 26.35
C GLY A 469 10.85 -5.61 26.26
N LEU A 470 10.18 -5.12 27.31
CA LEU A 470 8.79 -4.64 27.16
C LEU A 470 8.69 -3.51 26.09
N PRO A 471 9.58 -2.51 26.06
CA PRO A 471 9.49 -1.44 25.05
C PRO A 471 9.69 -1.92 23.62
N PHE A 472 10.45 -3.00 23.40
CA PHE A 472 10.59 -3.59 22.07
C PHE A 472 9.31 -4.32 21.63
N MET A 473 8.64 -5.01 22.57
CA MET A 473 7.40 -5.73 22.29
C MET A 473 6.26 -4.77 21.93
N GLU A 474 6.19 -3.65 22.65
CA GLU A 474 5.34 -2.48 22.39
C GLU A 474 5.64 -1.88 20.99
N GLU A 475 6.87 -1.38 20.78
CA GLU A 475 7.33 -0.75 19.54
C GLU A 475 7.11 -1.64 18.30
N TYR A 476 7.40 -2.95 18.41
CA TYR A 476 7.24 -3.90 17.31
C TYR A 476 5.76 -4.05 16.92
N LEU A 477 4.89 -4.39 17.87
CA LEU A 477 3.48 -4.70 17.61
C LEU A 477 2.70 -3.48 17.06
N GLU A 478 2.97 -2.29 17.58
CA GLU A 478 2.37 -1.05 17.06
C GLU A 478 2.88 -0.74 15.64
N THR A 479 4.18 -0.93 15.38
CA THR A 479 4.78 -0.70 14.05
C THR A 479 4.27 -1.69 13.01
N VAL A 480 4.29 -3.01 13.28
CA VAL A 480 3.88 -4.03 12.30
C VAL A 480 2.36 -4.14 12.15
N SER A 481 1.56 -3.59 13.08
CA SER A 481 0.12 -3.42 12.89
C SER A 481 -0.26 -2.17 12.09
N TYR A 482 0.73 -1.35 11.70
CA TYR A 482 0.52 0.00 11.15
C TYR A 482 -0.26 0.95 12.10
N GLY A 483 -0.23 0.71 13.41
CA GLY A 483 -1.04 1.43 14.39
C GLY A 483 -2.51 1.00 14.44
N ASN A 484 -2.87 -0.15 13.85
CA ASN A 484 -4.18 -0.79 14.09
C ASN A 484 -4.25 -1.48 15.45
N LEU A 485 -3.10 -1.69 16.10
CA LEU A 485 -2.95 -2.16 17.48
C LEU A 485 -2.16 -1.12 18.29
N ASP A 486 -2.57 -0.94 19.55
CA ASP A 486 -2.07 0.00 20.57
C ASP A 486 -1.83 -0.83 21.85
N VAL A 487 -0.63 -0.81 22.45
CA VAL A 487 -0.21 -1.85 23.41
C VAL A 487 0.04 -1.27 24.81
N GLU A 488 -1.02 -1.21 25.63
CA GLU A 488 -0.93 -0.77 27.03
C GLU A 488 -0.36 -1.86 27.96
N ILE A 489 0.80 -1.61 28.57
CA ILE A 489 1.48 -2.58 29.44
C ILE A 489 1.49 -2.10 30.91
N GLU A 490 0.91 -2.88 31.83
CA GLU A 490 1.09 -2.67 33.28
C GLU A 490 1.89 -3.80 33.93
N ALA A 491 2.96 -3.43 34.65
CA ALA A 491 3.91 -4.37 35.23
C ALA A 491 3.84 -4.39 36.77
N LEU A 492 3.45 -5.53 37.35
CA LEU A 492 3.55 -5.76 38.79
C LEU A 492 5.03 -5.95 39.17
N HIS A 493 5.73 -4.85 39.44
CA HIS A 493 7.18 -4.83 39.70
C HIS A 493 7.60 -5.45 41.06
N LYS A 494 7.18 -6.69 41.34
CA LYS A 494 7.48 -7.47 42.53
C LYS A 494 7.79 -8.92 42.12
N TRP A 495 8.87 -9.49 42.65
CA TRP A 495 9.15 -10.92 42.47
C TRP A 495 8.17 -11.78 43.28
N LEU A 496 7.23 -12.40 42.58
CA LEU A 496 6.30 -13.38 43.10
C LEU A 496 7.08 -14.68 43.41
N ARG A 497 7.09 -15.11 44.66
CA ARG A 497 7.87 -16.28 45.10
C ARG A 497 7.06 -17.55 44.97
N ALA A 498 7.38 -18.38 43.98
CA ALA A 498 6.76 -19.70 43.83
C ALA A 498 7.05 -20.60 45.06
N PRO A 499 6.06 -21.33 45.60
CA PRO A 499 6.23 -22.17 46.80
C PRO A 499 7.00 -23.49 46.59
N ASN A 500 7.37 -23.82 45.35
CA ASN A 500 8.08 -25.04 44.95
C ASN A 500 9.12 -24.72 43.88
N ASP A 501 10.07 -25.64 43.66
CA ASP A 501 11.04 -25.58 42.57
C ASP A 501 10.37 -25.68 41.18
N TYR A 502 10.95 -25.02 40.17
CA TYR A 502 10.39 -24.91 38.81
C TYR A 502 9.94 -26.25 38.21
N GLY A 503 10.72 -27.31 38.44
CA GLY A 503 10.44 -28.67 37.94
C GLY A 503 9.13 -29.31 38.42
N ARG A 504 8.40 -28.70 39.38
CA ARG A 504 7.06 -29.14 39.80
C ARG A 504 5.93 -28.60 38.93
N TYR A 505 6.10 -27.43 38.34
CA TYR A 505 5.11 -26.79 37.46
C TYR A 505 5.17 -27.35 36.04
N LEU A 506 6.29 -27.98 35.68
CA LEU A 506 6.48 -28.63 34.39
C LEU A 506 5.49 -29.77 34.12
N ARG A 507 5.06 -29.90 32.87
CA ARG A 507 4.27 -30.99 32.30
C ARG A 507 4.89 -31.44 30.99
N THR A 508 4.90 -32.76 30.76
CA THR A 508 5.40 -33.35 29.51
C THR A 508 4.31 -33.29 28.45
N THR A 509 4.59 -32.68 27.29
CA THR A 509 3.67 -32.67 26.13
C THR A 509 3.70 -34.00 25.39
N HIS A 510 2.82 -34.16 24.38
CA HIS A 510 2.86 -35.33 23.50
C HIS A 510 4.18 -35.46 22.71
N PHE A 511 4.88 -34.34 22.48
CA PHE A 511 6.21 -34.28 21.85
C PHE A 511 7.38 -34.46 22.84
N GLY A 512 7.11 -34.89 24.08
CA GLY A 512 8.15 -35.13 25.10
C GLY A 512 8.79 -33.88 25.72
N ARG A 513 8.60 -32.69 25.12
CA ARG A 513 9.02 -31.39 25.68
C ARG A 513 8.37 -31.15 27.05
N ARG A 514 9.06 -30.46 27.96
CA ARG A 514 8.52 -30.04 29.25
C ARG A 514 8.10 -28.57 29.19
N ILE A 515 6.81 -28.31 29.36
CA ILE A 515 6.21 -26.98 29.36
C ILE A 515 5.72 -26.59 30.75
N GLY A 516 5.67 -25.29 31.07
CA GLY A 516 5.42 -24.80 32.43
C GLY A 516 4.07 -24.12 32.72
N PRO A 517 2.91 -24.42 32.09
CA PRO A 517 1.71 -23.57 32.18
C PRO A 517 1.16 -23.40 33.62
N LEU A 518 1.51 -24.30 34.53
CA LEU A 518 1.16 -24.18 35.96
C LEU A 518 1.99 -23.12 36.70
N ALA A 519 3.08 -22.63 36.11
CA ALA A 519 3.89 -21.52 36.62
C ALA A 519 3.16 -20.19 36.38
N ALA A 520 2.62 -19.95 35.18
CA ALA A 520 1.84 -18.75 34.90
C ALA A 520 0.60 -18.65 35.82
N ARG A 521 -0.16 -19.74 35.95
CA ARG A 521 -1.28 -19.78 36.91
C ARG A 521 -0.82 -19.58 38.36
N GLN A 522 0.35 -20.11 38.74
CA GLN A 522 0.91 -19.86 40.08
C GLN A 522 1.28 -18.38 40.30
N ALA A 523 1.70 -17.66 39.25
CA ALA A 523 1.96 -16.23 39.32
C ALA A 523 0.65 -15.45 39.55
N VAL A 524 -0.41 -15.75 38.79
CA VAL A 524 -1.75 -15.17 39.01
C VAL A 524 -2.25 -15.46 40.43
N GLU A 525 -2.19 -16.72 40.89
CA GLU A 525 -2.53 -17.13 42.27
C GLU A 525 -1.72 -16.38 43.37
N LEU A 526 -0.56 -15.79 43.05
CA LEU A 526 0.28 -15.01 43.97
C LEU A 526 0.09 -13.48 43.85
N ALA A 527 -0.52 -13.01 42.77
CA ALA A 527 -0.75 -11.59 42.46
C ALA A 527 -2.19 -11.13 42.75
N ASP A 528 -3.18 -12.01 42.56
CA ASP A 528 -4.63 -11.81 42.82
C ASP A 528 -4.97 -11.05 44.13
N PRO A 529 -4.27 -11.23 45.27
CA PRO A 529 -4.56 -10.47 46.49
C PRO A 529 -4.18 -8.97 46.46
N GLU A 530 -3.48 -8.50 45.42
CA GLU A 530 -2.91 -7.14 45.34
C GLU A 530 -2.85 -6.53 43.92
N PHE A 531 -3.28 -7.25 42.88
CA PHE A 531 -3.32 -6.81 41.49
C PHE A 531 -4.67 -7.19 40.87
N ASP A 532 -5.35 -6.23 40.25
CA ASP A 532 -6.67 -6.44 39.63
C ASP A 532 -6.49 -6.83 38.16
N PHE A 533 -7.12 -7.94 37.74
CA PHE A 533 -7.03 -8.46 36.38
C PHE A 533 -8.26 -8.11 35.52
N SER A 534 -9.25 -7.39 36.04
CA SER A 534 -10.55 -7.20 35.36
C SER A 534 -10.49 -6.42 34.04
N ASP A 535 -9.48 -5.56 33.88
CA ASP A 535 -9.31 -4.67 32.72
C ASP A 535 -8.20 -5.12 31.76
N PHE A 536 -7.65 -6.34 31.90
CA PHE A 536 -6.55 -6.85 31.07
C PHE A 536 -6.98 -7.99 30.14
N ASP A 537 -6.51 -7.93 28.89
CA ASP A 537 -6.81 -8.91 27.84
C ASP A 537 -5.81 -10.08 27.87
N VAL A 538 -4.56 -9.82 28.26
CA VAL A 538 -3.45 -10.78 28.31
C VAL A 538 -2.69 -10.69 29.63
N VAL A 539 -2.29 -11.84 30.18
CA VAL A 539 -1.40 -11.92 31.36
C VAL A 539 -0.10 -12.61 30.98
N MET A 540 1.00 -11.86 30.92
CA MET A 540 2.34 -12.37 30.65
C MET A 540 3.10 -12.68 31.95
N THR A 541 3.62 -13.90 32.09
CA THR A 541 4.53 -14.27 33.19
C THR A 541 5.98 -14.32 32.70
N VAL A 542 6.82 -13.45 33.26
CA VAL A 542 8.27 -13.36 33.01
C VAL A 542 9.05 -14.11 34.09
N LEU A 543 10.03 -14.91 33.68
CA LEU A 543 10.89 -15.71 34.56
C LEU A 543 12.35 -15.20 34.58
N PRO A 544 13.10 -15.38 35.69
CA PRO A 544 14.49 -14.91 35.84
C PRO A 544 15.45 -15.35 34.72
N SER A 545 15.98 -14.37 33.98
CA SER A 545 16.88 -14.55 32.83
C SER A 545 18.11 -15.43 33.11
N LEU A 546 18.66 -15.39 34.32
CA LEU A 546 19.87 -16.13 34.73
C LEU A 546 19.71 -17.65 34.91
N TYR A 547 18.48 -18.19 34.84
CA TYR A 547 18.21 -19.58 35.24
C TYR A 547 17.44 -20.44 34.23
N PHE A 548 16.87 -19.87 33.17
CA PHE A 548 15.93 -20.55 32.27
C PHE A 548 16.39 -20.60 30.81
N ALA A 549 17.63 -21.07 30.62
CA ALA A 549 18.25 -21.16 29.30
C ALA A 549 17.59 -22.16 28.32
N GLU A 550 16.84 -23.14 28.82
CA GLU A 550 16.12 -24.13 28.00
C GLU A 550 14.72 -24.40 28.57
N SER A 551 13.73 -23.63 28.13
CA SER A 551 12.32 -24.05 28.25
C SER A 551 11.52 -23.51 27.09
N SER A 552 10.90 -24.42 26.32
CA SER A 552 9.96 -24.08 25.24
C SER A 552 8.86 -23.16 25.83
N PRO A 553 8.68 -21.94 25.34
CA PRO A 553 7.55 -21.13 25.75
C PRO A 553 6.28 -21.84 25.29
N ASN A 554 5.29 -21.99 26.17
CA ASN A 554 4.09 -22.80 25.90
C ASN A 554 3.06 -22.56 27.00
N GLY A 555 2.10 -21.69 26.72
CA GLY A 555 0.97 -21.36 27.60
C GLY A 555 -0.18 -20.78 26.78
N LEU A 556 -1.31 -21.48 26.79
CA LEU A 556 -2.60 -21.03 26.24
C LEU A 556 -3.71 -21.61 27.11
N VAL A 557 -4.58 -20.76 27.66
CA VAL A 557 -5.95 -21.10 28.08
C VAL A 557 -6.81 -19.83 28.01
N SER A 558 -7.97 -19.95 27.36
CA SER A 558 -9.16 -19.10 27.55
C SER A 558 -10.36 -20.08 27.49
N ALA A 559 -11.39 -19.95 28.32
CA ALA A 559 -12.52 -19.04 28.06
C ALA A 559 -13.10 -18.37 29.34
N ASP A 560 -12.61 -18.74 30.52
CA ASP A 560 -13.13 -18.28 31.82
C ASP A 560 -12.02 -17.87 32.82
N GLY A 561 -10.81 -17.55 32.33
CA GLY A 561 -9.65 -17.29 33.19
C GLY A 561 -8.38 -16.72 32.53
N SER A 562 -8.53 -15.70 31.66
CA SER A 562 -7.47 -14.84 31.08
C SER A 562 -6.31 -15.52 30.32
N THR A 563 -6.03 -15.05 29.11
CA THR A 563 -4.97 -15.60 28.22
C THR A 563 -3.58 -15.47 28.87
N MET A 564 -3.10 -16.57 29.44
CA MET A 564 -1.82 -16.64 30.16
C MET A 564 -0.64 -16.97 29.24
N ILE A 565 0.08 -15.93 28.83
CA ILE A 565 1.37 -16.04 28.13
C ILE A 565 2.49 -16.29 29.14
N MET A 566 3.47 -17.10 28.76
CA MET A 566 4.65 -17.40 29.58
C MET A 566 5.90 -17.23 28.74
N THR A 567 6.73 -16.25 29.12
CA THR A 567 7.98 -15.92 28.44
C THR A 567 9.15 -16.31 29.35
N PRO A 568 9.69 -17.53 29.21
CA PRO A 568 10.96 -17.90 29.81
C PRO A 568 12.10 -17.16 29.10
N VAL A 569 13.06 -16.64 29.87
CA VAL A 569 14.15 -15.80 29.33
C VAL A 569 15.49 -16.51 29.47
N ASN A 570 16.28 -16.47 28.40
CA ASN A 570 17.57 -17.14 28.24
C ASN A 570 18.75 -16.16 28.41
N THR A 571 19.83 -16.61 29.04
CA THR A 571 21.12 -16.73 28.32
C THR A 571 21.99 -17.82 28.94
N GLU A 572 22.95 -18.33 28.18
CA GLU A 572 23.58 -19.63 28.44
C GLU A 572 24.48 -19.70 29.71
N ARG A 573 24.77 -20.93 30.15
CA ARG A 573 25.16 -21.23 31.53
C ARG A 573 26.63 -20.97 31.93
N ASP A 574 27.46 -20.41 31.05
CA ASP A 574 28.93 -20.30 31.25
C ASP A 574 29.48 -18.86 31.05
N ILE A 575 28.66 -17.85 31.38
CA ILE A 575 28.93 -16.40 31.21
C ILE A 575 30.16 -15.88 31.99
N ALA A 576 30.71 -16.64 32.94
CA ALA A 576 31.85 -16.23 33.79
C ALA A 576 33.20 -16.02 33.06
N ARG A 577 33.21 -15.97 31.72
CA ARG A 577 34.42 -15.92 30.87
C ARG A 577 34.38 -14.91 29.71
N ARG A 578 33.26 -14.24 29.42
CA ARG A 578 33.15 -13.28 28.28
C ARG A 578 32.53 -11.94 28.73
N GLY A 579 32.67 -10.90 27.90
CA GLY A 579 32.54 -9.50 28.29
C GLY A 579 31.13 -9.00 28.61
N PHE A 580 31.03 -8.02 29.52
CA PHE A 580 29.77 -7.48 30.06
C PHE A 580 28.97 -6.59 29.09
N GLN A 581 29.60 -6.00 28.06
CA GLN A 581 28.91 -5.10 27.12
C GLN A 581 28.31 -5.82 25.90
N ASP A 582 28.94 -6.90 25.40
CA ASP A 582 28.37 -7.82 24.38
C ASP A 582 26.99 -8.34 24.80
N TRP A 583 26.88 -8.70 26.08
CA TRP A 583 25.69 -9.28 26.70
C TRP A 583 24.50 -8.31 26.71
N LEU A 584 24.74 -7.01 26.95
CA LEU A 584 23.70 -5.99 27.14
C LEU A 584 22.91 -5.59 25.87
N GLN A 585 23.33 -5.99 24.66
CA GLN A 585 22.57 -5.69 23.44
C GLN A 585 21.89 -6.92 22.81
N ARG A 586 22.44 -8.12 23.00
CA ARG A 586 21.86 -9.38 22.49
C ARG A 586 20.66 -9.83 23.35
N VAL A 587 20.84 -9.83 24.68
CA VAL A 587 19.82 -10.30 25.64
C VAL A 587 18.58 -9.39 25.71
N VAL A 588 18.73 -8.12 25.33
CA VAL A 588 17.61 -7.18 25.20
C VAL A 588 16.62 -7.66 24.13
N ARG A 589 17.09 -7.83 22.89
CA ARG A 589 16.20 -8.17 21.77
C ARG A 589 15.65 -9.59 21.85
N GLU A 590 16.47 -10.57 22.23
CA GLU A 590 16.07 -12.00 22.24
C GLU A 590 14.76 -12.24 23.01
N TRP A 591 14.58 -11.65 24.21
CA TRP A 591 13.38 -11.91 25.01
C TRP A 591 12.17 -11.07 24.58
N GLY A 592 12.38 -9.84 24.10
CA GLY A 592 11.32 -9.02 23.50
C GLY A 592 10.70 -9.71 22.28
N VAL A 593 11.52 -10.29 21.38
CA VAL A 593 11.02 -11.06 20.24
C VAL A 593 10.31 -12.35 20.68
N ASN A 594 10.79 -13.05 21.73
CA ASN A 594 10.05 -14.17 22.32
C ASN A 594 8.66 -13.74 22.83
N ALA A 595 8.54 -12.57 23.45
CA ALA A 595 7.26 -12.06 23.93
C ALA A 595 6.30 -11.74 22.78
N VAL A 596 6.80 -11.10 21.70
CA VAL A 596 6.04 -10.86 20.46
C VAL A 596 5.56 -12.15 19.81
N HIS A 597 6.43 -13.14 19.62
CA HIS A 597 6.09 -14.47 19.09
C HIS A 597 4.97 -15.14 19.91
N MET A 598 5.07 -15.10 21.24
CA MET A 598 4.04 -15.65 22.11
C MET A 598 2.72 -14.86 22.10
N ILE A 599 2.76 -13.54 21.90
CA ILE A 599 1.56 -12.72 21.66
C ILE A 599 0.92 -13.09 20.31
N GLY A 600 1.70 -13.49 19.30
CA GLY A 600 1.20 -14.08 18.06
C GLY A 600 0.28 -15.28 18.31
N HIS A 601 0.68 -16.23 19.16
CA HIS A 601 -0.22 -17.32 19.60
C HIS A 601 -1.41 -16.80 20.43
N GLY A 602 -1.22 -15.74 21.21
CA GLY A 602 -2.29 -15.04 21.94
C GLY A 602 -3.38 -14.48 21.02
N PHE A 603 -3.04 -14.11 19.78
CA PHE A 603 -3.97 -13.73 18.72
C PHE A 603 -4.49 -14.89 17.85
N GLY A 604 -4.03 -16.13 18.09
CA GLY A 604 -4.44 -17.32 17.33
C GLY A 604 -3.50 -17.76 16.21
N LEU A 605 -2.31 -17.15 16.05
CA LEU A 605 -1.35 -17.56 15.02
C LEU A 605 -0.66 -18.91 15.33
N PRO A 606 -0.48 -19.79 14.32
CA PRO A 606 0.24 -21.06 14.48
C PRO A 606 1.76 -20.92 14.35
N ASP A 607 2.48 -21.89 14.91
CA ASP A 607 3.87 -22.20 14.59
C ASP A 607 3.98 -22.63 13.12
N LEU A 608 4.83 -21.95 12.33
CA LEU A 608 4.98 -22.22 10.91
C LEU A 608 6.03 -23.28 10.58
N PHE A 609 6.91 -23.62 11.54
CA PHE A 609 7.91 -24.69 11.42
C PHE A 609 7.31 -26.10 11.65
N ALA A 610 8.13 -27.13 11.50
CA ALA A 610 7.76 -28.51 11.80
C ALA A 610 8.18 -28.93 13.23
N PHE A 611 7.26 -29.52 14.00
CA PHE A 611 7.57 -30.09 15.32
C PHE A 611 8.33 -31.42 15.26
N ASP A 612 8.26 -32.14 14.13
CA ASP A 612 9.11 -33.32 13.89
C ASP A 612 10.53 -32.85 13.49
N GLY A 613 11.53 -33.24 14.28
CA GLY A 613 12.93 -32.92 14.01
C GLY A 613 13.41 -33.46 12.65
N HIS A 614 12.82 -34.54 12.15
CA HIS A 614 13.19 -35.11 10.84
C HIS A 614 12.84 -34.24 9.64
N ALA A 615 11.93 -33.26 9.81
CA ALA A 615 11.65 -32.25 8.78
C ALA A 615 12.75 -31.15 8.71
N HIS A 616 13.76 -31.21 9.59
CA HIS A 616 14.94 -30.33 9.60
C HIS A 616 16.24 -31.09 9.28
N ASP A 617 16.16 -32.38 8.91
CA ASP A 617 17.33 -33.19 8.52
C ASP A 617 17.85 -32.74 7.14
N LEU A 618 18.83 -31.85 7.13
CA LEU A 618 19.54 -31.38 5.94
C LEU A 618 20.49 -32.47 5.39
N PRO A 619 20.53 -32.71 4.07
CA PRO A 619 21.52 -33.60 3.46
C PRO A 619 22.91 -32.95 3.42
N ASP A 620 23.98 -33.74 3.20
CA ASP A 620 25.32 -33.21 2.97
C ASP A 620 25.32 -32.19 1.82
N ALA A 621 25.79 -30.97 2.07
CA ALA A 621 25.87 -29.92 1.06
C ALA A 621 26.88 -30.28 -0.06
N PRO A 622 26.65 -29.83 -1.32
CA PRO A 622 27.63 -30.01 -2.39
C PRO A 622 28.99 -29.37 -2.06
N ALA A 623 30.09 -29.94 -2.56
CA ALA A 623 31.42 -29.40 -2.30
C ALA A 623 31.58 -27.99 -2.89
N GLY A 624 31.95 -27.00 -2.06
CA GLY A 624 31.94 -25.59 -2.41
C GLY A 624 30.68 -24.84 -1.99
N MET A 625 29.70 -25.51 -1.37
CA MET A 625 28.44 -24.92 -0.87
C MET A 625 28.21 -25.27 0.60
N GLU A 626 27.50 -24.40 1.31
CA GLU A 626 26.93 -24.68 2.62
C GLU A 626 25.41 -24.39 2.61
N TRP A 627 24.67 -25.02 3.53
CA TRP A 627 23.27 -24.69 3.77
C TRP A 627 23.16 -23.40 4.60
N ILE A 628 22.31 -22.49 4.16
CA ILE A 628 21.95 -21.25 4.85
C ILE A 628 20.45 -21.30 5.19
N ALA A 629 20.05 -20.69 6.32
CA ALA A 629 18.67 -20.55 6.72
C ALA A 629 18.21 -19.09 6.56
N ALA A 630 17.09 -18.88 5.85
CA ALA A 630 16.34 -17.63 5.84
C ALA A 630 15.09 -17.78 6.72
N GLY A 631 14.64 -16.69 7.34
CA GLY A 631 13.46 -16.66 8.20
C GLY A 631 12.58 -15.43 7.93
N PHE A 632 11.26 -15.59 8.03
CA PHE A 632 10.31 -14.52 7.70
C PHE A 632 9.24 -14.39 8.80
N GLY A 633 9.07 -13.17 9.32
CA GLY A 633 8.22 -12.89 10.47
C GLY A 633 8.64 -13.58 11.77
N VAL A 634 7.81 -13.41 12.81
CA VAL A 634 8.07 -13.88 14.18
C VAL A 634 7.55 -15.29 14.49
N MET A 635 6.67 -15.85 13.65
CA MET A 635 6.07 -17.18 13.85
C MET A 635 6.93 -18.33 13.28
N GLU A 636 8.25 -18.14 13.23
CA GLU A 636 9.24 -19.16 12.87
C GLU A 636 9.04 -19.78 11.46
N PHE A 637 8.73 -18.96 10.45
CA PHE A 637 8.70 -19.43 9.06
C PHE A 637 10.11 -19.46 8.48
N TYR A 638 10.71 -20.65 8.47
CA TYR A 638 12.07 -20.86 7.98
C TYR A 638 12.13 -21.63 6.66
N SER A 639 13.18 -21.37 5.88
CA SER A 639 13.55 -22.18 4.73
C SER A 639 15.06 -22.28 4.57
N TYR A 640 15.50 -23.42 4.07
CA TYR A 640 16.91 -23.76 3.91
C TYR A 640 17.28 -23.79 2.43
N PHE A 641 18.33 -23.05 2.07
CA PHE A 641 18.84 -22.92 0.71
C PHE A 641 20.36 -23.15 0.68
N LEU A 642 20.91 -23.44 -0.49
CA LEU A 642 22.36 -23.58 -0.69
C LEU A 642 22.98 -22.26 -1.14
N GLU A 643 24.15 -21.92 -0.58
CA GLU A 643 24.98 -20.79 -1.01
C GLU A 643 26.45 -21.23 -1.17
N HIS A 644 27.19 -20.60 -2.07
CA HIS A 644 28.59 -20.92 -2.35
C HIS A 644 29.54 -20.35 -1.26
N GLU A 645 30.53 -21.15 -0.83
CA GLU A 645 31.47 -20.83 0.26
C GLU A 645 32.20 -19.47 0.10
N SER A 646 32.35 -18.97 -1.14
CA SER A 646 33.00 -17.68 -1.43
C SER A 646 32.06 -16.48 -1.44
N GLU A 647 30.77 -16.67 -1.70
CA GLU A 647 29.79 -15.58 -1.86
C GLU A 647 29.06 -15.26 -0.55
N MET A 648 29.41 -15.98 0.54
CA MET A 648 28.91 -15.74 1.89
C MET A 648 29.14 -14.30 2.38
N LEU A 649 28.14 -13.44 2.20
CA LEU A 649 28.05 -12.11 2.80
C LEU A 649 28.19 -12.14 4.34
N LEU A 650 27.89 -13.29 4.96
CA LEU A 650 28.09 -13.60 6.37
C LEU A 650 29.57 -13.58 6.84
N ARG A 651 30.56 -13.50 5.93
CA ARG A 651 31.99 -13.44 6.30
C ARG A 651 32.55 -12.02 6.28
N ARG A 652 32.30 -11.29 7.37
CA ARG A 652 33.30 -10.33 7.89
C ARG A 652 33.70 -10.65 9.33
N ASP A 653 35.02 -10.58 9.52
CA ASP A 653 35.76 -10.52 10.78
C ASP A 653 35.57 -11.70 11.76
N ILE A 654 36.07 -12.87 11.34
CA ILE A 654 36.68 -13.85 12.27
C ILE A 654 38.15 -14.05 11.83
N GLU A 655 39.09 -13.52 12.60
CA GLU A 655 40.53 -13.70 12.33
C GLU A 655 41.05 -15.09 12.74
N TRP A 656 42.17 -15.49 12.10
CA TRP A 656 42.81 -16.79 12.32
C TRP A 656 43.62 -16.82 13.63
N LEU A 657 43.52 -17.91 14.38
CA LEU A 657 44.44 -18.19 15.49
C LEU A 657 45.81 -18.66 14.95
N GLU A 658 46.89 -18.06 15.48
CA GLU A 658 48.27 -18.28 15.02
C GLU A 658 48.79 -19.73 15.23
N ASP A 659 48.09 -20.56 15.99
CA ASP A 659 48.48 -21.96 16.29
C ASP A 659 48.06 -22.97 15.21
N GLY A 660 47.35 -22.52 14.16
CA GLY A 660 46.89 -23.36 13.06
C GLY A 660 45.67 -24.23 13.40
N GLY A 661 45.02 -24.00 14.55
CA GLY A 661 43.77 -24.64 14.90
C GLY A 661 42.58 -23.97 14.21
N VAL A 662 41.90 -24.67 13.30
CA VAL A 662 40.56 -24.27 12.84
C VAL A 662 39.58 -24.51 13.98
N SER A 663 39.39 -23.48 14.81
CA SER A 663 38.36 -23.49 15.85
C SER A 663 36.99 -23.46 15.20
N ARG A 664 36.24 -24.57 15.30
CA ARG A 664 34.85 -24.68 14.81
C ARG A 664 33.90 -23.88 15.72
N VAL A 665 33.97 -22.57 15.63
CA VAL A 665 33.04 -21.64 16.29
C VAL A 665 31.82 -21.51 15.38
N PHE A 666 30.65 -21.93 15.88
CA PHE A 666 29.38 -22.02 15.15
C PHE A 666 29.36 -22.93 13.90
N GLY A 667 29.50 -24.23 14.12
CA GLY A 667 28.81 -25.22 13.29
C GLY A 667 27.35 -25.38 13.74
N TYR A 668 26.50 -24.37 13.48
CA TYR A 668 25.05 -24.44 13.75
C TYR A 668 24.26 -23.61 12.70
N VAL A 669 23.84 -24.30 11.64
CA VAL A 669 22.74 -23.89 10.73
C VAL A 669 21.37 -24.26 11.36
N THR A 670 21.39 -24.85 12.56
CA THR A 670 20.32 -25.69 13.13
C THR A 670 19.85 -25.21 14.52
N ALA A 671 19.81 -23.89 14.71
CA ALA A 671 19.01 -23.22 15.74
C ALA A 671 18.88 -21.72 15.38
N PRO A 672 17.77 -21.29 14.75
CA PRO A 672 17.52 -19.85 14.62
C PRO A 672 17.20 -19.28 16.00
N ALA A 673 17.92 -18.25 16.41
CA ALA A 673 17.38 -17.33 17.42
C ALA A 673 16.22 -16.58 16.76
N LEU A 674 15.12 -16.39 17.50
CA LEU A 674 13.99 -15.58 17.00
C LEU A 674 14.50 -14.18 16.62
N ARG A 675 14.27 -13.78 15.37
CA ARG A 675 14.67 -12.47 14.85
C ARG A 675 13.46 -11.54 14.74
N ALA A 676 13.74 -10.25 14.90
CA ALA A 676 12.79 -9.17 14.64
C ALA A 676 12.72 -8.91 13.13
N ASN A 677 12.06 -9.80 12.38
CA ASN A 677 11.83 -9.68 10.92
C ASN A 677 10.39 -9.18 10.65
N GLU A 678 10.10 -8.64 9.45
CA GLU A 678 8.74 -8.17 9.13
C GLU A 678 7.73 -9.32 9.08
N MET A 679 6.55 -9.10 9.66
CA MET A 679 5.48 -10.10 9.64
C MET A 679 4.97 -10.37 8.23
N LEU A 680 4.66 -11.63 7.95
CA LEU A 680 4.06 -12.09 6.69
C LEU A 680 2.73 -11.38 6.43
N ALA A 681 2.49 -11.03 5.17
CA ALA A 681 1.28 -10.35 4.74
C ALA A 681 0.01 -11.17 5.05
N TRP A 682 0.08 -12.51 4.97
CA TRP A 682 -1.04 -13.36 5.38
C TRP A 682 -1.42 -13.18 6.85
N HIS A 683 -0.45 -13.23 7.76
CA HIS A 683 -0.70 -13.03 9.18
C HIS A 683 -1.16 -11.59 9.48
N ARG A 684 -0.56 -10.57 8.85
CA ARG A 684 -1.04 -9.18 8.97
C ARG A 684 -2.51 -9.06 8.51
N TRP A 685 -2.92 -9.75 7.44
CA TRP A 685 -4.33 -9.80 7.02
C TRP A 685 -5.22 -10.56 8.01
N GLN A 686 -4.76 -11.72 8.50
CA GLN A 686 -5.46 -12.57 9.47
C GLN A 686 -5.73 -11.87 10.81
N LEU A 687 -4.84 -10.94 11.20
CA LEU A 687 -4.96 -10.12 12.41
C LEU A 687 -5.74 -8.81 12.21
N GLY A 688 -6.11 -8.44 10.98
CA GLY A 688 -6.80 -7.19 10.68
C GLY A 688 -5.86 -5.97 10.59
N TRP A 689 -4.60 -6.18 10.23
CA TRP A 689 -3.56 -5.13 10.04
C TRP A 689 -3.27 -4.82 8.57
N LEU A 690 -3.83 -5.60 7.63
CA LEU A 690 -3.99 -5.21 6.23
C LEU A 690 -5.48 -5.05 5.93
N ASP A 691 -5.86 -3.92 5.34
CA ASP A 691 -7.23 -3.71 4.87
C ASP A 691 -7.56 -4.63 3.68
N GLU A 692 -8.85 -4.91 3.49
CA GLU A 692 -9.34 -5.66 2.32
C GLU A 692 -8.97 -4.96 0.99
N SER A 693 -8.76 -3.65 1.01
CA SER A 693 -8.25 -2.85 -0.10
C SER A 693 -6.79 -3.17 -0.46
N GLN A 694 -5.95 -3.55 0.51
CA GLN A 694 -4.54 -3.90 0.31
C GLN A 694 -4.31 -5.32 -0.19
N VAL A 695 -5.37 -6.14 -0.26
CA VAL A 695 -5.32 -7.53 -0.73
C VAL A 695 -5.98 -7.67 -2.10
N ARG A 696 -5.28 -8.33 -3.03
CA ARG A 696 -5.80 -8.67 -4.36
C ARG A 696 -6.00 -10.18 -4.48
N CYS A 697 -7.25 -10.62 -4.33
CA CYS A 697 -7.65 -11.98 -4.67
C CYS A 697 -7.69 -12.13 -6.20
N LEU A 698 -7.06 -13.18 -6.74
CA LEU A 698 -6.98 -13.49 -8.18
C LEU A 698 -7.43 -14.93 -8.43
N SER A 699 -8.21 -15.20 -9.48
CA SER A 699 -8.70 -16.56 -9.77
C SER A 699 -8.82 -16.87 -11.26
N GLY A 700 -8.08 -17.88 -11.73
CA GLY A 700 -8.30 -18.51 -13.04
C GLY A 700 -8.01 -17.68 -14.30
N THR A 701 -7.50 -16.45 -14.16
CA THR A 701 -7.09 -15.58 -15.27
C THR A 701 -5.68 -15.06 -15.07
N GLU A 702 -4.97 -14.74 -16.15
CA GLU A 702 -3.72 -13.98 -16.06
C GLU A 702 -4.00 -12.55 -15.57
N ALA A 703 -3.17 -12.06 -14.65
CA ALA A 703 -3.26 -10.70 -14.13
C ALA A 703 -1.87 -10.16 -13.73
N SER A 704 -1.65 -8.87 -13.97
CA SER A 704 -0.45 -8.15 -13.52
C SER A 704 -0.80 -7.18 -12.39
N VAL A 705 -0.04 -7.21 -11.30
CA VAL A 705 -0.32 -6.48 -10.06
C VAL A 705 0.95 -5.83 -9.52
N THR A 706 0.87 -4.55 -9.18
CA THR A 706 1.95 -3.82 -8.52
C THR A 706 1.78 -3.89 -7.00
N LEU A 707 2.76 -4.50 -6.32
CA LEU A 707 2.85 -4.68 -4.88
C LEU A 707 3.72 -3.60 -4.22
N ALA A 708 3.21 -2.97 -3.17
CA ALA A 708 3.99 -2.15 -2.24
C ALA A 708 4.70 -3.04 -1.19
N PRO A 709 5.84 -2.60 -0.60
CA PRO A 709 6.57 -3.37 0.41
C PRO A 709 5.71 -3.60 1.66
N ILE A 710 5.77 -4.80 2.25
CA ILE A 710 4.96 -5.15 3.43
C ILE A 710 5.31 -4.33 4.70
N ALA A 711 6.47 -3.67 4.71
CA ALA A 711 6.87 -2.73 5.77
C ALA A 711 6.18 -1.35 5.66
N GLN A 712 5.48 -1.03 4.57
CA GLN A 712 5.08 0.34 4.23
C GLN A 712 3.56 0.59 4.34
N PRO A 713 3.08 1.36 5.33
CA PRO A 713 1.68 1.76 5.44
C PRO A 713 1.33 2.90 4.46
N ASP A 714 1.11 2.55 3.20
CA ASP A 714 0.71 3.50 2.14
C ASP A 714 -0.65 3.20 1.48
N GLY A 715 -1.39 2.22 1.99
CA GLY A 715 -2.73 1.86 1.52
C GLY A 715 -2.79 1.26 0.11
N ARG A 716 -1.64 1.00 -0.54
CA ARG A 716 -1.57 0.26 -1.81
C ARG A 716 -1.65 -1.25 -1.55
N VAL A 717 -1.74 -2.02 -2.63
CA VAL A 717 -1.76 -3.49 -2.56
C VAL A 717 -0.45 -3.99 -1.97
N ALA A 718 -0.51 -4.63 -0.80
CA ALA A 718 0.65 -5.26 -0.16
C ALA A 718 0.72 -6.77 -0.45
N MET A 719 -0.42 -7.39 -0.79
CA MET A 719 -0.53 -8.84 -0.97
C MET A 719 -1.39 -9.22 -2.18
N VAL A 720 -0.93 -10.21 -2.94
CA VAL A 720 -1.77 -10.99 -3.86
C VAL A 720 -2.06 -12.36 -3.22
N ALA A 721 -3.31 -12.81 -3.34
CA ALA A 721 -3.76 -14.12 -2.90
C ALA A 721 -4.43 -14.86 -4.08
N ILE A 722 -4.13 -16.15 -4.25
CA ILE A 722 -4.62 -16.98 -5.36
C ILE A 722 -5.18 -18.27 -4.77
N PRO A 723 -6.52 -18.47 -4.72
CA PRO A 723 -7.09 -19.62 -4.05
C PRO A 723 -6.95 -20.87 -4.91
N LEU A 724 -6.42 -21.93 -4.32
CA LEU A 724 -6.22 -23.22 -4.97
C LEU A 724 -7.44 -24.12 -4.78
N ASN A 725 -8.02 -24.09 -3.57
CA ASN A 725 -9.23 -24.80 -3.20
C ASN A 725 -9.82 -24.17 -1.91
N ALA A 726 -10.76 -24.86 -1.26
CA ALA A 726 -11.45 -24.40 -0.05
C ALA A 726 -10.58 -24.19 1.21
N HIS A 727 -9.27 -24.47 1.17
CA HIS A 727 -8.34 -24.30 2.30
C HIS A 727 -6.87 -24.01 1.90
N GLU A 728 -6.43 -24.37 0.70
CA GLU A 728 -5.10 -23.98 0.17
C GLU A 728 -5.18 -22.68 -0.66
N VAL A 729 -4.17 -21.82 -0.50
CA VAL A 729 -4.01 -20.54 -1.22
C VAL A 729 -2.51 -20.27 -1.48
N ILE A 730 -2.17 -19.63 -2.61
CA ILE A 730 -0.84 -19.05 -2.84
C ILE A 730 -0.88 -17.59 -2.41
N VAL A 731 0.15 -17.14 -1.71
CA VAL A 731 0.37 -15.75 -1.31
C VAL A 731 1.63 -15.21 -1.98
N VAL A 732 1.56 -13.97 -2.44
CA VAL A 732 2.65 -13.23 -3.07
C VAL A 732 2.78 -11.87 -2.39
N GLU A 733 3.95 -11.56 -1.83
CA GLU A 733 4.22 -10.31 -1.11
C GLU A 733 5.59 -9.71 -1.46
N SER A 734 5.73 -8.40 -1.27
CA SER A 734 6.93 -7.63 -1.58
C SER A 734 7.79 -7.42 -0.33
N ARG A 735 9.04 -7.89 -0.36
CA ARG A 735 10.03 -7.73 0.73
C ARG A 735 11.12 -6.74 0.30
N ARG A 736 11.56 -5.89 1.24
CA ARG A 736 12.60 -4.85 1.06
C ARG A 736 13.35 -4.63 2.37
N TRP A 737 14.53 -4.01 2.32
CA TRP A 737 15.29 -3.58 3.49
C TRP A 737 14.62 -2.37 4.18
N LEU A 738 13.41 -2.56 4.68
CA LEU A 738 12.55 -1.57 5.31
C LEU A 738 11.89 -2.16 6.57
N GLY A 739 11.56 -1.30 7.54
CA GLY A 739 10.97 -1.74 8.80
C GLY A 739 11.88 -2.74 9.52
N TYR A 740 11.35 -3.92 9.79
CA TYR A 740 12.06 -5.03 10.43
C TYR A 740 12.85 -5.96 9.48
N ASP A 741 12.81 -5.75 8.16
CA ASP A 741 13.61 -6.51 7.18
C ASP A 741 15.00 -5.87 6.91
N VAL A 742 15.48 -4.99 7.81
CA VAL A 742 16.80 -4.33 7.73
C VAL A 742 17.91 -5.14 8.41
N ASP A 743 19.16 -4.91 7.99
CA ASP A 743 20.36 -5.54 8.56
C ASP A 743 20.56 -5.27 10.06
N GLU A 744 20.62 -6.32 10.88
CA GLU A 744 20.95 -6.19 12.31
C GLU A 744 22.47 -6.18 12.51
N SER A 745 22.99 -5.07 13.04
CA SER A 745 24.43 -4.89 13.32
C SER A 745 24.72 -4.88 14.82
N PHE A 746 25.59 -5.79 15.26
CA PHE A 746 26.00 -5.95 16.66
C PHE A 746 27.46 -5.58 16.84
N ALA A 747 27.82 -5.07 18.02
CA ALA A 747 29.21 -5.09 18.46
C ALA A 747 29.69 -6.55 18.61
N GLY A 748 30.97 -6.76 18.31
CA GLY A 748 31.71 -7.97 18.66
C GLY A 748 32.64 -7.77 19.88
N PRO A 749 33.19 -8.87 20.42
CA PRO A 749 33.95 -8.90 21.67
C PRO A 749 35.27 -8.13 21.66
N GLN A 750 35.73 -7.66 20.50
CA GLN A 750 36.98 -6.93 20.27
C GLN A 750 36.74 -5.49 19.79
N GLY A 751 35.48 -5.10 19.56
CA GLY A 751 35.09 -3.80 18.98
C GLY A 751 34.88 -3.84 17.47
N GLU A 752 34.88 -5.02 16.85
CA GLU A 752 34.38 -5.27 15.50
C GLU A 752 32.86 -5.04 15.42
N THR A 753 32.31 -4.96 14.20
CA THR A 753 30.85 -4.90 13.97
C THR A 753 30.44 -6.09 13.12
N ILE A 754 29.59 -6.94 13.69
CA ILE A 754 29.06 -8.15 13.07
C ILE A 754 27.65 -7.81 12.57
N THR A 755 27.50 -7.68 11.27
CA THR A 755 26.22 -7.43 10.60
C THR A 755 25.63 -8.75 10.11
N PHE A 756 24.40 -9.04 10.48
CA PHE A 756 23.61 -10.13 9.92
C PHE A 756 22.56 -9.55 8.97
N PRO A 757 22.59 -9.91 7.68
CA PRO A 757 21.52 -9.51 6.78
C PRO A 757 20.20 -10.14 7.22
N SER A 758 19.11 -9.39 7.08
CA SER A 758 17.75 -9.91 7.26
C SER A 758 17.21 -10.48 5.94
N LEU A 759 17.50 -9.79 4.82
CA LEU A 759 17.33 -10.28 3.45
C LEU A 759 18.68 -10.25 2.72
N LEU A 760 18.99 -11.25 1.89
CA LEU A 760 20.14 -11.21 0.97
C LEU A 760 19.93 -10.19 -0.16
N HIS A 761 18.69 -10.09 -0.67
CA HIS A 761 18.24 -9.09 -1.63
C HIS A 761 16.75 -8.79 -1.47
N GLU A 762 16.33 -7.63 -1.96
CA GLU A 762 14.92 -7.23 -2.07
C GLU A 762 14.23 -7.98 -3.21
N GLY A 763 12.91 -8.14 -3.15
CA GLY A 763 12.16 -8.78 -4.22
C GLY A 763 10.78 -9.27 -3.80
N VAL A 764 10.36 -10.39 -4.37
CA VAL A 764 9.04 -10.99 -4.11
C VAL A 764 9.17 -12.35 -3.44
N LEU A 765 8.51 -12.48 -2.27
CA LEU A 765 8.32 -13.75 -1.57
C LEU A 765 7.03 -14.41 -2.07
N VAL A 766 7.10 -15.69 -2.44
CA VAL A 766 5.94 -16.51 -2.83
C VAL A 766 5.85 -17.71 -1.89
N TYR A 767 4.67 -17.95 -1.33
CA TYR A 767 4.41 -19.09 -0.45
C TYR A 767 2.99 -19.62 -0.64
N THR A 768 2.74 -20.80 -0.09
CA THR A 768 1.42 -21.40 0.06
C THR A 768 1.02 -21.44 1.52
N VAL A 769 -0.28 -21.32 1.77
CA VAL A 769 -0.89 -21.45 3.10
C VAL A 769 -1.94 -22.57 3.02
N ASP A 770 -1.92 -23.48 3.99
CA ASP A 770 -2.96 -24.49 4.22
C ASP A 770 -3.69 -24.13 5.53
N MET A 771 -4.93 -23.66 5.40
CA MET A 771 -5.75 -23.23 6.53
C MET A 771 -6.16 -24.37 7.48
N LEU A 772 -6.07 -25.64 7.04
CA LEU A 772 -6.43 -26.82 7.85
C LEU A 772 -5.22 -27.50 8.49
N ALA A 773 -4.00 -27.09 8.15
CA ALA A 773 -2.79 -27.58 8.79
C ALA A 773 -2.64 -26.96 10.21
N PRO A 774 -2.49 -27.78 11.26
CA PRO A 774 -2.34 -27.27 12.62
C PRO A 774 -0.91 -26.76 12.90
N SER A 775 -0.78 -25.99 13.99
CA SER A 775 0.51 -25.56 14.55
C SER A 775 1.57 -26.66 14.51
N GLY A 776 2.77 -26.33 14.00
CA GLY A 776 3.90 -27.26 13.99
C GLY A 776 3.88 -28.31 12.87
N HIS A 777 2.98 -28.19 11.88
CA HIS A 777 2.83 -29.13 10.77
C HIS A 777 3.06 -28.50 9.38
N LEU A 778 3.85 -27.41 9.34
CA LEU A 778 4.11 -26.60 8.14
C LEU A 778 2.82 -26.05 7.48
N PRO A 779 1.99 -25.26 8.19
CA PRO A 779 0.80 -24.63 7.63
C PRO A 779 1.11 -23.53 6.61
N MET A 780 2.37 -23.07 6.53
CA MET A 780 2.89 -22.29 5.41
C MET A 780 4.13 -22.97 4.82
N LYS A 781 4.30 -22.88 3.49
CA LYS A 781 5.43 -23.44 2.75
C LYS A 781 5.82 -22.52 1.60
N ILE A 782 7.10 -22.17 1.48
CA ILE A 782 7.62 -21.32 0.40
C ILE A 782 7.43 -22.00 -0.96
N ALA A 783 7.25 -21.22 -2.03
CA ALA A 783 7.20 -21.75 -3.39
C ALA A 783 8.53 -22.48 -3.74
N GLY A 784 8.42 -23.67 -4.31
CA GLY A 784 9.56 -24.56 -4.53
C GLY A 784 10.01 -25.36 -3.29
N GLN A 785 9.46 -25.10 -2.10
CA GLN A 785 9.83 -25.85 -0.89
C GLN A 785 9.31 -27.29 -0.96
N SER A 786 10.23 -28.23 -0.79
CA SER A 786 9.98 -29.67 -0.76
C SER A 786 9.21 -30.09 0.51
N GLU A 787 8.64 -31.31 0.53
CA GLU A 787 7.96 -31.89 1.71
C GLU A 787 8.88 -31.99 2.95
N ASN A 788 10.21 -31.93 2.76
CA ASN A 788 11.23 -31.89 3.81
C ASN A 788 11.75 -30.46 4.14
N GLY A 789 11.01 -29.41 3.79
CA GLY A 789 11.31 -28.04 4.22
C GLY A 789 12.47 -27.33 3.50
N GLN A 790 13.03 -27.92 2.44
CA GLN A 790 14.22 -27.41 1.74
C GLN A 790 13.87 -26.78 0.38
N VAL A 791 14.67 -25.80 -0.07
CA VAL A 791 14.62 -25.17 -1.41
C VAL A 791 16.01 -25.20 -2.06
N ASP A 792 16.07 -25.27 -3.39
CA ASP A 792 17.33 -25.35 -4.14
C ASP A 792 17.99 -23.97 -4.42
N GLY A 793 17.47 -22.89 -3.83
CA GLY A 793 17.95 -21.50 -4.00
C GLY A 793 17.27 -20.52 -3.05
N TYR A 794 17.73 -19.26 -2.99
CA TYR A 794 17.19 -18.26 -2.06
C TYR A 794 15.70 -17.94 -2.37
N PRO A 795 14.81 -17.86 -1.36
CA PRO A 795 13.36 -17.87 -1.57
C PRO A 795 12.70 -16.53 -2.01
N ILE A 796 13.48 -15.54 -2.42
CA ILE A 796 12.98 -14.24 -2.90
C ILE A 796 13.35 -14.07 -4.38
N LEU A 797 12.34 -13.82 -5.22
CA LEU A 797 12.53 -13.62 -6.66
C LEU A 797 13.15 -12.26 -6.96
N GLU A 798 14.17 -12.24 -7.82
CA GLU A 798 14.73 -11.04 -8.45
C GLU A 798 14.00 -10.64 -9.75
N PRO A 799 14.16 -9.40 -10.27
CA PRO A 799 13.54 -8.96 -11.51
C PRO A 799 13.92 -9.81 -12.74
N GLY A 800 12.91 -10.40 -13.37
CA GLY A 800 13.05 -11.35 -14.48
C GLY A 800 12.97 -12.83 -14.06
N GLU A 801 12.94 -13.13 -12.76
CA GLU A 801 12.73 -14.48 -12.25
C GLU A 801 11.25 -14.86 -12.16
N SER A 802 10.98 -16.16 -12.09
CA SER A 802 9.63 -16.71 -11.90
C SER A 802 9.65 -18.04 -11.17
N VAL A 803 8.56 -18.34 -10.45
CA VAL A 803 8.34 -19.63 -9.79
C VAL A 803 6.97 -20.19 -10.17
N THR A 804 6.92 -21.48 -10.51
CA THR A 804 5.66 -22.20 -10.74
C THR A 804 5.29 -23.00 -9.49
N VAL A 805 4.17 -22.66 -8.87
CA VAL A 805 3.65 -23.32 -7.66
C VAL A 805 2.18 -23.69 -7.85
N ARG A 806 1.83 -24.95 -7.56
CA ARG A 806 0.44 -25.47 -7.54
C ARG A 806 -0.42 -25.17 -8.80
N GLY A 807 0.20 -24.98 -9.97
CA GLY A 807 -0.49 -24.71 -11.23
C GLY A 807 -0.62 -23.23 -11.61
N TYR A 808 0.06 -22.34 -10.89
CA TYR A 808 0.24 -20.93 -11.27
C TYR A 808 1.74 -20.61 -11.37
N THR A 809 2.11 -19.76 -12.33
CA THR A 809 3.44 -19.15 -12.40
C THR A 809 3.35 -17.70 -11.94
N VAL A 810 4.23 -17.32 -11.02
CA VAL A 810 4.42 -15.94 -10.56
C VAL A 810 5.75 -15.44 -11.10
N THR A 811 5.73 -14.35 -11.85
CA THR A 811 6.91 -13.71 -12.46
C THR A 811 7.09 -12.32 -11.86
N LEU A 812 8.32 -11.91 -11.52
CA LEU A 812 8.62 -10.52 -11.13
C LEU A 812 9.05 -9.74 -12.39
N ASP A 813 8.14 -8.95 -12.95
CA ASP A 813 8.35 -8.24 -14.22
C ASP A 813 9.23 -6.99 -14.07
N ALA A 814 9.08 -6.25 -12.96
CA ALA A 814 9.74 -4.97 -12.75
C ALA A 814 9.89 -4.59 -11.28
N ASP A 815 11.01 -3.95 -10.96
CA ASP A 815 11.21 -3.16 -9.74
C ASP A 815 11.26 -1.66 -10.09
N THR A 816 10.61 -0.82 -9.27
CA THR A 816 10.67 0.66 -9.37
C THR A 816 11.47 1.32 -8.25
N GLY A 817 12.10 0.53 -7.36
CA GLY A 817 12.68 0.95 -6.07
C GLY A 817 11.64 1.23 -4.97
N ASN A 818 10.36 1.35 -5.31
CA ASN A 818 9.25 1.65 -4.39
C ASN A 818 8.10 0.63 -4.47
N THR A 819 8.09 -0.22 -5.50
CA THR A 819 7.11 -1.30 -5.72
C THR A 819 7.72 -2.41 -6.57
N HIS A 820 7.17 -3.62 -6.44
CA HIS A 820 7.44 -4.76 -7.33
C HIS A 820 6.19 -5.01 -8.18
N THR A 821 6.32 -5.18 -9.49
CA THR A 821 5.19 -5.56 -10.36
C THR A 821 5.33 -7.01 -10.78
N VAL A 822 4.33 -7.81 -10.43
CA VAL A 822 4.29 -9.24 -10.73
C VAL A 822 3.21 -9.57 -11.75
N THR A 823 3.46 -10.57 -12.59
CA THR A 823 2.43 -11.22 -13.41
C THR A 823 2.19 -12.62 -12.89
N VAL A 824 0.91 -12.93 -12.69
CA VAL A 824 0.40 -14.23 -12.25
C VAL A 824 -0.31 -14.87 -13.43
N THR A 825 0.21 -15.98 -13.93
CA THR A 825 -0.34 -16.72 -15.08
C THR A 825 -0.77 -18.13 -14.65
N PRO A 826 -2.04 -18.53 -14.82
CA PRO A 826 -2.46 -19.92 -14.65
C PRO A 826 -1.78 -20.84 -15.67
N ALA A 827 -1.44 -22.08 -15.30
CA ALA A 827 -0.94 -23.09 -16.23
C ALA A 827 -2.08 -23.66 -17.12
N GLU A 828 -1.73 -24.02 -18.37
CA GLU A 828 -2.64 -24.64 -19.37
C GLU A 828 -2.97 -26.12 -19.09
#